data_AF-A0AAV0M6H3-F1
#
_entry.id   AF-A0AAV0M6H3-F1
#
_cell.length_a   1.000
_cell.length_b   1.000
_cell.length_c   1.000
_cell.angle_alpha   90.00
_cell.angle_beta   90.00
_cell.angle_gamma   90.00
#
_symmetry.space_group_name_H-M   'P 1'
#
loop_
_entity.id
_entity.type
_entity.pdbx_description
1 polymer ?
#
loop_
_entity_poly.entity_id
_entity_poly.type
_entity_poly.pdbx_seq_one_letter_code
_entity_poly.pdbx_strand_id
1 'polypeptide(L)'
;MLWSQVVVISGETGCGKTTQLPQYILESEIESGRGAFCNIICTQPRRISAMAVSDRVSAERGEPLGESVGYKVRLEGMKGKNTHLLFCTSGILLRRLLSDRNLNGVTHVFVDEIHERGMNEDFLLIVLKDLLPRRRDLRLILMSATLNAELFSAYYGGAPTIHIPGFTHPVRAHFLEDVLDITGYKLTSFNQIDDYGQDKLWKTQKQLTPRKRKNQDALNKTSFETYSSRVRDSLSNWMPDCIGFNLIEAALCHICRKERPGAVLVFMTGWEDITSLKDQLKSHPLLGDPNRILLLTCHGSMATSEQKLIFERPPPNIRKIVLATNMAEASITINDVVFVVDCGKAKETTYDALNNTPCLLPSWISQASARQRRGRAGRVQPGECYHLYPKCVYEAFAEYQLPELLRTPLNSLCLQIKSLQVESIAEFLSAALQPPESLAVFNAIGFLKMIGALDEKENLTNLGKFLSILPVDPKLGKMLIMGAIFRCFDPVLTIVSGLSVRDPFLLPQDKKELAGTAKSRFSAKDYSDHMALVRAYEGWKDAEREGSAYEYCWRNFLSAQTMQAIHSLRKQFSFILKDAGLTDGDMSSNNKLSHSQSLVRAIICAGLYPGIASVVHRETTMSFKTMDDGQVLLYANSVNARYQTIPYPWLVFGEKVKVNAVFIRDSTGVSDSMLILFGGTLHRGVQGGHLKMLDGYIDLFMDPSLADCYLNLKEELDKVIQKKLEDPNIDLYKEGKYLMLAVQEIVSGDQCEGRFVFGRESKRPKESSDDSRFTKDGSNPKSLLQTLLMRAGHSPPKYKTKHLKTNEFRALVEFKGMQFVGKPRRNKQLAERDAAIEALAWLTHTSTDTNQNEEDGDDNSSRPDVTDNMLKLLGKRRRSKRRPG
;
A
#
# COMPACT_ATOMS: atom_id res chain seq x y z
N MET A 1 36.00 -23.20 13.27
CA MET A 1 34.75 -22.41 13.16
C MET A 1 34.99 -20.97 12.68
N LEU A 2 35.93 -20.19 13.25
CA LEU A 2 36.35 -18.88 12.65
C LEU A 2 36.90 -18.97 11.21
N TRP A 3 37.21 -20.20 10.77
CA TRP A 3 37.66 -20.54 9.42
C TRP A 3 36.51 -20.77 8.42
N SER A 4 35.25 -20.81 8.88
CA SER A 4 34.08 -20.97 8.02
C SER A 4 33.77 -19.65 7.32
N GLN A 5 33.50 -19.70 6.01
CA GLN A 5 33.20 -18.51 5.23
C GLN A 5 31.87 -17.86 5.63
N VAL A 6 30.89 -18.68 6.03
CA VAL A 6 29.57 -18.25 6.51
C VAL A 6 29.33 -18.82 7.91
N VAL A 7 28.78 -18.01 8.82
CA VAL A 7 28.37 -18.43 10.17
C VAL A 7 26.99 -17.85 10.48
N VAL A 8 26.11 -18.66 11.07
CA VAL A 8 24.80 -18.21 11.56
C VAL A 8 24.84 -18.12 13.07
N ILE A 9 24.54 -16.93 13.62
CA ILE A 9 24.53 -16.67 15.04
C ILE A 9 23.10 -16.34 15.48
N SER A 10 22.57 -17.19 16.34
CA SER A 10 21.29 -16.97 17.02
C SER A 10 21.53 -16.53 18.46
N GLY A 11 20.62 -15.77 19.03
CA GLY A 11 20.63 -15.47 20.46
C GLY A 11 19.52 -14.49 20.81
N GLU A 12 19.06 -14.48 22.06
CA GLU A 12 17.91 -13.66 22.43
C GLU A 12 18.16 -12.15 22.25
N THR A 13 17.08 -11.36 22.21
CA THR A 13 17.20 -9.91 22.22
C THR A 13 17.93 -9.45 23.49
N GLY A 14 18.94 -8.59 23.32
CA GLY A 14 19.72 -8.05 24.44
C GLY A 14 20.99 -8.83 24.79
N CYS A 15 21.29 -9.96 24.15
CA CYS A 15 22.56 -10.69 24.39
C CYS A 15 23.81 -10.04 23.78
N GLY A 16 23.69 -8.85 23.17
CA GLY A 16 24.83 -8.07 22.67
C GLY A 16 25.33 -8.43 21.27
N LYS A 17 24.66 -9.31 20.49
CA LYS A 17 25.06 -9.70 19.12
C LYS A 17 25.50 -8.50 18.27
N THR A 18 24.60 -7.54 18.11
CA THR A 18 24.74 -6.38 17.23
C THR A 18 25.86 -5.44 17.64
N THR A 19 26.06 -5.22 18.95
CA THR A 19 27.05 -4.26 19.46
C THR A 19 28.41 -4.90 19.68
N GLN A 20 28.48 -6.16 20.11
CA GLN A 20 29.72 -6.79 20.55
C GLN A 20 30.42 -7.61 19.47
N LEU A 21 29.69 -8.39 18.66
CA LEU A 21 30.32 -9.32 17.70
C LEU A 21 31.20 -8.62 16.65
N PRO A 22 30.78 -7.48 16.05
CA PRO A 22 31.65 -6.73 15.16
C PRO A 22 32.89 -6.17 15.86
N GLN A 23 32.77 -5.76 17.14
CA GLN A 23 33.90 -5.26 17.94
C GLN A 23 34.91 -6.36 18.22
N TYR A 24 34.45 -7.56 18.64
CA TYR A 24 35.34 -8.68 18.91
C TYR A 24 36.18 -9.08 17.68
N ILE A 25 35.59 -9.06 16.48
CA ILE A 25 36.35 -9.31 15.24
C ILE A 25 37.37 -8.19 14.99
N LEU A 26 36.95 -6.94 15.12
CA LEU A 26 37.85 -5.79 14.88
C LEU A 26 39.03 -5.79 15.85
N GLU A 27 38.77 -6.02 17.14
CA GLU A 27 39.78 -6.10 18.19
C GLU A 27 40.74 -7.26 17.97
N SER A 28 40.21 -8.45 17.65
CA SER A 28 41.05 -9.62 17.36
C SER A 28 41.99 -9.39 16.16
N GLU A 29 41.50 -8.71 15.11
CA GLU A 29 42.33 -8.36 13.96
C GLU A 29 43.36 -7.27 14.30
N ILE A 30 43.03 -6.31 15.15
CA ILE A 30 43.97 -5.30 15.67
C ILE A 30 45.08 -5.96 16.49
N GLU A 31 44.72 -6.81 17.45
CA GLU A 31 45.66 -7.58 18.28
C GLU A 31 46.56 -8.48 17.45
N SER A 32 46.04 -9.01 16.34
CA SER A 32 46.80 -9.80 15.38
C SER A 32 47.66 -8.99 14.41
N GLY A 33 47.74 -7.66 14.56
CA GLY A 33 48.52 -6.76 13.68
C GLY A 33 47.92 -6.56 12.28
N ARG A 34 46.66 -6.96 12.06
CA ARG A 34 45.94 -6.88 10.77
C ARG A 34 44.80 -5.84 10.76
N GLY A 35 44.65 -5.06 11.84
CA GLY A 35 43.55 -4.10 11.99
C GLY A 35 43.36 -3.13 10.82
N ALA A 36 44.44 -2.65 10.21
CA ALA A 36 44.39 -1.75 9.06
C ALA A 36 43.75 -2.38 7.80
N PHE A 37 43.79 -3.70 7.68
CA PHE A 37 43.16 -4.46 6.59
C PHE A 37 41.73 -4.89 6.93
N CYS A 38 41.36 -4.89 8.21
CA CYS A 38 40.01 -5.25 8.66
C CYS A 38 39.03 -4.13 8.29
N ASN A 39 37.96 -4.50 7.59
CA ASN A 39 36.89 -3.59 7.23
C ASN A 39 35.55 -4.34 7.28
N ILE A 40 34.68 -3.88 8.15
CA ILE A 40 33.44 -4.54 8.56
C ILE A 40 32.26 -3.68 8.15
N ILE A 41 31.28 -4.30 7.49
CA ILE A 41 29.96 -3.70 7.28
C ILE A 41 28.94 -4.49 8.06
N CYS A 42 28.15 -3.81 8.89
CA CYS A 42 27.02 -4.42 9.59
C CYS A 42 25.71 -3.80 9.12
N THR A 43 24.86 -4.60 8.47
CA THR A 43 23.56 -4.13 8.00
C THR A 43 22.52 -4.20 9.11
N GLN A 44 21.66 -3.18 9.14
CA GLN A 44 20.51 -3.07 10.02
C GLN A 44 19.25 -2.88 9.17
N PRO A 45 18.10 -3.44 9.56
CA PRO A 45 16.87 -3.29 8.79
C PRO A 45 16.34 -1.84 8.80
N ARG A 46 16.70 -1.05 9.82
CA ARG A 46 16.11 0.28 10.07
C ARG A 46 17.17 1.35 10.25
N ARG A 47 16.84 2.56 9.78
CA ARG A 47 17.72 3.74 9.89
C ARG A 47 18.08 4.08 11.34
N ILE A 48 17.06 4.13 12.21
CA ILE A 48 17.24 4.46 13.63
C ILE A 48 18.15 3.42 14.32
N SER A 49 18.01 2.14 13.97
CA SER A 49 18.87 1.08 14.52
C SER A 49 20.34 1.27 14.10
N ALA A 50 20.61 1.52 12.81
CA ALA A 50 21.97 1.78 12.33
C ALA A 50 22.64 2.95 13.06
N MET A 51 21.90 4.05 13.25
CA MET A 51 22.38 5.24 13.95
C MET A 51 22.62 4.96 15.44
N ALA A 52 21.60 4.47 16.15
CA ALA A 52 21.67 4.26 17.59
C ALA A 52 22.73 3.21 17.98
N VAL A 53 22.87 2.14 17.19
CA VAL A 53 23.93 1.13 17.41
C VAL A 53 25.30 1.74 17.18
N SER A 54 25.49 2.52 16.11
CA SER A 54 26.78 3.16 15.85
C SER A 54 27.18 4.15 16.96
N ASP A 55 26.23 4.97 17.45
CA ASP A 55 26.46 5.87 18.58
C ASP A 55 26.83 5.09 19.84
N ARG A 56 26.10 4.00 20.11
CA ARG A 56 26.34 3.15 21.29
C ARG A 56 27.72 2.50 21.23
N VAL A 57 28.09 1.92 20.09
CA VAL A 57 29.38 1.23 19.90
C VAL A 57 30.54 2.24 19.96
N SER A 58 30.40 3.41 19.34
CA SER A 58 31.39 4.50 19.45
C SER A 58 31.59 4.92 20.91
N ALA A 59 30.51 5.07 21.68
CA ALA A 59 30.57 5.40 23.09
C ALA A 59 31.21 4.30 23.94
N GLU A 60 30.94 3.02 23.65
CA GLU A 60 31.59 1.88 24.32
C GLU A 60 33.11 1.85 24.08
N ARG A 61 33.56 2.30 22.91
CA ARG A 61 34.98 2.42 22.53
C ARG A 61 35.65 3.69 23.04
N GLY A 62 34.90 4.60 23.65
CA GLY A 62 35.43 5.88 24.14
C GLY A 62 35.89 6.84 23.03
N GLU A 63 35.37 6.69 21.81
CA GLU A 63 35.75 7.50 20.65
C GLU A 63 34.57 8.31 20.10
N PRO A 64 34.83 9.44 19.40
CA PRO A 64 33.78 10.14 18.68
C PRO A 64 33.35 9.36 17.43
N LEU A 65 32.05 9.45 17.13
CA LEU A 65 31.50 8.81 15.95
C LEU A 65 32.17 9.35 14.68
N GLY A 66 32.46 8.47 13.73
CA GLY A 66 33.17 8.77 12.49
C GLY A 66 34.67 8.49 12.55
N GLU A 67 35.22 8.13 13.71
CA GLU A 67 36.58 7.56 13.80
C GLU A 67 36.60 6.09 13.41
N SER A 68 36.78 5.14 14.34
CA SER A 68 36.81 3.71 13.98
C SER A 68 35.42 3.15 13.64
N VAL A 69 34.37 3.72 14.25
CA VAL A 69 32.96 3.38 14.05
C VAL A 69 32.24 4.49 13.31
N GLY A 70 31.37 4.12 12.36
CA GLY A 70 30.50 5.07 11.67
C GLY A 70 29.19 4.45 11.21
N TYR A 71 28.33 5.28 10.62
CA TYR A 71 27.11 4.80 9.99
C TYR A 71 26.84 5.42 8.61
N LYS A 72 26.08 4.70 7.80
CA LYS A 72 25.53 5.22 6.55
C LYS A 72 24.09 4.77 6.37
N VAL A 73 23.17 5.74 6.29
CA VAL A 73 21.77 5.51 5.95
C VAL A 73 21.39 6.36 4.74
N ARG A 74 20.14 6.25 4.26
CA ARG A 74 19.66 7.14 3.20
C ARG A 74 19.67 8.60 3.70
N LEU A 75 20.21 9.51 2.87
CA LEU A 75 20.36 10.96 3.11
C LEU A 75 21.37 11.39 4.17
N GLU A 76 21.92 10.47 4.97
CA GLU A 76 22.66 10.82 6.17
C GLU A 76 23.75 9.79 6.45
N GLY A 77 24.85 10.20 7.04
CA GLY A 77 25.89 9.29 7.48
C GLY A 77 27.11 10.02 8.02
N MET A 78 27.83 9.34 8.89
CA MET A 78 29.07 9.79 9.49
C MET A 78 30.13 8.72 9.28
N LYS A 79 31.15 9.04 8.49
CA LYS A 79 32.26 8.15 8.14
C LYS A 79 33.52 8.97 7.91
N GLY A 80 34.58 8.70 8.67
CA GLY A 80 35.90 9.26 8.48
C GLY A 80 36.81 8.35 7.65
N LYS A 81 38.08 8.75 7.49
CA LYS A 81 39.09 7.97 6.77
C LYS A 81 39.46 6.67 7.49
N ASN A 82 39.37 6.67 8.82
CA ASN A 82 39.75 5.56 9.69
C ASN A 82 38.56 4.68 10.10
N THR A 83 37.40 4.84 9.45
CA THR A 83 36.22 4.04 9.80
C THR A 83 36.33 2.63 9.23
N HIS A 84 36.61 1.69 10.12
CA HIS A 84 36.75 0.26 9.84
C HIS A 84 35.50 -0.56 10.21
N LEU A 85 34.60 -0.01 11.04
CA LEU A 85 33.29 -0.60 11.34
C LEU A 85 32.17 0.34 10.90
N LEU A 86 31.45 -0.04 9.83
CA LEU A 86 30.36 0.75 9.27
C LEU A 86 29.01 0.06 9.49
N PHE A 87 28.13 0.68 10.26
CA PHE A 87 26.72 0.29 10.35
C PHE A 87 25.92 0.93 9.22
N CYS A 88 25.12 0.17 8.49
CA CYS A 88 24.30 0.75 7.43
C CYS A 88 22.96 0.06 7.27
N THR A 89 22.01 0.67 6.57
CA THR A 89 20.80 -0.07 6.18
C THR A 89 21.10 -1.09 5.09
N SER A 90 20.38 -2.20 5.02
CA SER A 90 20.52 -3.23 3.96
C SER A 90 20.50 -2.64 2.55
N GLY A 91 19.61 -1.68 2.28
CA GLY A 91 19.53 -0.97 1.01
C GLY A 91 20.77 -0.11 0.64
N ILE A 92 21.58 0.32 1.60
CA ILE A 92 22.85 1.02 1.34
C ILE A 92 23.91 0.03 0.86
N LEU A 93 24.00 -1.15 1.49
CA LEU A 93 24.92 -2.19 1.04
C LEU A 93 24.52 -2.73 -0.34
N LEU A 94 23.24 -2.96 -0.58
CA LEU A 94 22.73 -3.34 -1.91
C LEU A 94 23.14 -2.33 -2.99
N ARG A 95 22.96 -1.02 -2.75
CA ARG A 95 23.40 0.00 -3.71
C ARG A 95 24.92 -0.02 -3.94
N ARG A 96 25.71 -0.29 -2.90
CA ARG A 96 27.16 -0.47 -3.07
C ARG A 96 27.44 -1.67 -3.97
N LEU A 97 26.79 -2.82 -3.75
CA LEU A 97 26.94 -4.03 -4.57
C LEU A 97 26.51 -3.83 -6.04
N LEU A 98 25.57 -2.93 -6.31
CA LEU A 98 25.21 -2.54 -7.70
C LEU A 98 26.39 -1.87 -8.44
N SER A 99 27.21 -1.09 -7.73
CA SER A 99 28.37 -0.38 -8.30
C SER A 99 29.69 -1.15 -8.19
N ASP A 100 29.87 -1.89 -7.11
CA ASP A 100 31.04 -2.70 -6.79
C ASP A 100 30.58 -4.13 -6.51
N ARG A 101 30.40 -4.90 -7.58
CA ARG A 101 29.87 -6.28 -7.53
C ARG A 101 30.73 -7.23 -6.71
N ASN A 102 32.03 -6.95 -6.60
CA ASN A 102 32.94 -7.76 -5.82
C ASN A 102 33.03 -7.30 -4.37
N LEU A 103 32.47 -6.14 -4.00
CA LEU A 103 32.57 -5.54 -2.67
C LEU A 103 34.04 -5.38 -2.20
N ASN A 104 34.88 -4.83 -3.08
CA ASN A 104 36.33 -4.71 -2.86
C ASN A 104 36.67 -3.92 -1.59
N GLY A 105 37.71 -4.38 -0.88
CA GLY A 105 38.19 -3.77 0.36
C GLY A 105 37.32 -4.01 1.60
N VAL A 106 36.23 -4.77 1.49
CA VAL A 106 35.45 -5.26 2.65
C VAL A 106 35.88 -6.69 2.97
N THR A 107 36.10 -6.95 4.26
CA THR A 107 36.56 -8.26 4.78
C THR A 107 35.44 -9.05 5.43
N HIS A 108 34.53 -8.37 6.14
CA HIS A 108 33.45 -8.98 6.88
C HIS A 108 32.13 -8.26 6.58
N VAL A 109 31.08 -9.04 6.32
CA VAL A 109 29.71 -8.56 6.22
C VAL A 109 28.88 -9.22 7.30
N PHE A 110 28.25 -8.42 8.14
CA PHE A 110 27.22 -8.85 9.08
C PHE A 110 25.86 -8.48 8.51
N VAL A 111 24.97 -9.45 8.43
CA VAL A 111 23.54 -9.20 8.16
C VAL A 111 22.80 -9.43 9.46
N ASP A 112 22.37 -8.34 10.11
CA ASP A 112 21.65 -8.41 11.38
C ASP A 112 20.13 -8.51 11.20
N GLU A 113 19.46 -8.99 12.24
CA GLU A 113 17.99 -9.08 12.32
C GLU A 113 17.36 -9.84 11.12
N ILE A 114 18.04 -10.85 10.59
CA ILE A 114 17.59 -11.62 9.40
C ILE A 114 16.21 -12.28 9.56
N HIS A 115 15.76 -12.44 10.80
CA HIS A 115 14.45 -12.98 11.14
C HIS A 115 13.29 -12.01 10.89
N GLU A 116 13.55 -10.71 10.68
CA GLU A 116 12.51 -9.77 10.23
C GLU A 116 12.06 -10.07 8.78
N ARG A 117 12.88 -10.79 8.00
CA ARG A 117 12.57 -11.25 6.63
C ARG A 117 12.01 -10.13 5.73
N GLY A 118 12.63 -8.95 5.83
CA GLY A 118 12.33 -7.78 5.01
C GLY A 118 12.77 -7.97 3.55
N MET A 119 12.20 -7.16 2.65
CA MET A 119 12.45 -7.31 1.21
C MET A 119 13.94 -7.13 0.83
N ASN A 120 14.60 -6.14 1.42
CA ASN A 120 16.01 -5.85 1.12
C ASN A 120 16.95 -6.89 1.73
N GLU A 121 16.60 -7.43 2.89
CA GLU A 121 17.35 -8.46 3.60
C GLU A 121 17.36 -9.75 2.77
N ASP A 122 16.19 -10.25 2.38
CA ASP A 122 16.08 -11.47 1.55
C ASP A 122 16.79 -11.27 0.20
N PHE A 123 16.65 -10.09 -0.43
CA PHE A 123 17.37 -9.78 -1.68
C PHE A 123 18.89 -9.76 -1.47
N LEU A 124 19.38 -9.14 -0.39
CA LEU A 124 20.80 -9.11 -0.05
C LEU A 124 21.35 -10.51 0.18
N LEU A 125 20.60 -11.42 0.79
CA LEU A 125 21.03 -12.81 0.99
C LEU A 125 21.28 -13.53 -0.35
N ILE A 126 20.43 -13.31 -1.35
CA ILE A 126 20.61 -13.88 -2.70
C ILE A 126 21.92 -13.34 -3.33
N VAL A 127 22.11 -12.02 -3.30
CA VAL A 127 23.29 -11.37 -3.88
C VAL A 127 24.58 -11.81 -3.18
N LEU A 128 24.56 -11.91 -1.85
CA LEU A 128 25.72 -12.39 -1.09
C LEU A 128 26.01 -13.87 -1.38
N LYS A 129 24.98 -14.71 -1.52
CA LYS A 129 25.15 -16.12 -1.88
C LYS A 129 25.85 -16.29 -3.23
N ASP A 130 25.52 -15.45 -4.21
CA ASP A 130 26.21 -15.41 -5.52
C ASP A 130 27.62 -14.78 -5.44
N LEU A 131 27.89 -13.90 -4.48
CA LEU A 131 29.20 -13.27 -4.29
C LEU A 131 30.22 -14.22 -3.64
N LEU A 132 29.81 -15.01 -2.64
CA LEU A 132 30.71 -15.83 -1.82
C LEU A 132 31.63 -16.78 -2.62
N PRO A 133 31.18 -17.47 -3.69
CA PRO A 133 32.07 -18.30 -4.51
C PRO A 133 33.20 -17.52 -5.18
N ARG A 134 32.97 -16.24 -5.51
CA ARG A 134 33.94 -15.32 -6.15
C ARG A 134 34.87 -14.65 -5.14
N ARG A 135 34.41 -14.41 -3.92
CA ARG A 135 35.16 -13.77 -2.82
C ARG A 135 35.39 -14.76 -1.66
N ARG A 136 36.30 -15.71 -1.85
CA ARG A 136 36.64 -16.75 -0.84
C ARG A 136 37.25 -16.17 0.46
N ASP A 137 37.80 -14.97 0.37
CA ASP A 137 38.35 -14.18 1.46
C ASP A 137 37.27 -13.50 2.31
N LEU A 138 36.12 -13.17 1.72
CA LEU A 138 35.02 -12.50 2.41
C LEU A 138 34.39 -13.43 3.46
N ARG A 139 34.12 -12.88 4.64
CA ARG A 139 33.40 -13.56 5.73
C ARG A 139 31.99 -13.00 5.87
N LEU A 140 31.00 -13.90 5.95
CA LEU A 140 29.60 -13.56 6.13
C LEU A 140 29.09 -14.06 7.49
N ILE A 141 28.55 -13.15 8.29
CA ILE A 141 27.94 -13.45 9.58
C ILE A 141 26.46 -13.09 9.52
N LEU A 142 25.59 -14.07 9.75
CA LEU A 142 24.15 -13.89 9.75
C LEU A 142 23.66 -13.90 11.19
N MET A 143 23.01 -12.82 11.65
CA MET A 143 22.55 -12.69 13.04
C MET A 143 21.03 -12.71 13.13
N SER A 144 20.50 -13.55 14.03
CA SER A 144 19.06 -13.71 14.27
C SER A 144 18.73 -13.66 15.77
N ALA A 145 17.59 -13.05 16.12
CA ALA A 145 17.07 -13.09 17.48
C ALA A 145 16.20 -14.34 17.75
N THR A 146 15.77 -15.05 16.71
CA THR A 146 14.85 -16.19 16.80
C THR A 146 15.53 -17.51 16.44
N LEU A 147 14.93 -18.61 16.89
CA LEU A 147 15.40 -19.99 16.77
C LEU A 147 15.38 -20.57 15.34
N ASN A 148 15.10 -19.79 14.29
CA ASN A 148 15.10 -20.31 12.92
C ASN A 148 16.50 -20.25 12.26
N ALA A 149 17.53 -20.67 13.00
CA ALA A 149 18.91 -20.63 12.51
C ALA A 149 19.16 -21.71 11.43
N GLU A 150 18.41 -22.81 11.51
CA GLU A 150 18.49 -23.95 10.61
C GLU A 150 18.10 -23.59 9.18
N LEU A 151 17.07 -22.76 8.99
CA LEU A 151 16.64 -22.31 7.66
C LEU A 151 17.77 -21.56 6.93
N PHE A 152 18.44 -20.63 7.62
CA PHE A 152 19.56 -19.88 7.05
C PHE A 152 20.80 -20.76 6.87
N SER A 153 21.07 -21.66 7.82
CA SER A 153 22.16 -22.63 7.72
C SER A 153 22.00 -23.51 6.49
N ALA A 154 20.83 -24.12 6.30
CA ALA A 154 20.51 -24.95 5.15
C ALA A 154 20.65 -24.18 3.83
N TYR A 155 20.17 -22.94 3.78
CA TYR A 155 20.27 -22.10 2.59
C TYR A 155 21.71 -21.79 2.17
N TYR A 156 22.64 -21.69 3.13
CA TYR A 156 24.08 -21.52 2.88
C TYR A 156 24.88 -22.83 2.99
N GLY A 157 24.25 -23.96 2.65
CA GLY A 157 24.95 -25.25 2.51
C GLY A 157 25.36 -25.90 3.83
N GLY A 158 24.55 -25.74 4.88
CA GLY A 158 24.83 -26.27 6.21
C GLY A 158 25.84 -25.43 7.00
N ALA A 159 25.82 -24.12 6.84
CA ALA A 159 26.71 -23.21 7.55
C ALA A 159 26.60 -23.40 9.07
N PRO A 160 27.71 -23.39 9.83
CA PRO A 160 27.70 -23.64 11.26
C PRO A 160 26.80 -22.63 11.99
N THR A 161 26.00 -23.14 12.92
CA THR A 161 25.11 -22.35 13.78
C THR A 161 25.73 -22.22 15.17
N ILE A 162 25.62 -21.03 15.77
CA ILE A 162 26.02 -20.75 17.15
C ILE A 162 24.84 -20.14 17.88
N HIS A 163 24.56 -20.61 19.09
CA HIS A 163 23.53 -20.04 19.95
C HIS A 163 24.16 -19.31 21.13
N ILE A 164 23.90 -18.02 21.25
CA ILE A 164 24.32 -17.18 22.37
C ILE A 164 23.16 -17.12 23.37
N PRO A 165 23.31 -17.67 24.59
CA PRO A 165 22.26 -17.60 25.60
C PRO A 165 21.98 -16.14 25.98
N GLY A 166 20.70 -15.81 26.13
CA GLY A 166 20.26 -14.48 26.55
C GLY A 166 20.28 -14.29 28.06
N PHE A 167 20.54 -13.05 28.48
CA PHE A 167 20.25 -12.59 29.84
C PHE A 167 19.06 -11.62 29.78
N THR A 168 17.85 -12.17 29.72
CA THR A 168 16.62 -11.41 29.98
C THR A 168 16.05 -11.82 31.33
N HIS A 169 15.41 -10.89 32.04
CA HIS A 169 14.70 -11.27 33.26
C HIS A 169 13.49 -12.14 32.90
N PRO A 170 13.13 -13.12 33.74
CA PRO A 170 12.02 -14.00 33.46
C PRO A 170 10.72 -13.21 33.31
N VAL A 171 9.95 -13.54 32.25
CA VAL A 171 8.63 -12.97 32.00
C VAL A 171 7.57 -14.06 32.13
N ARG A 172 6.67 -13.93 33.10
CA ARG A 172 5.55 -14.86 33.25
C ARG A 172 4.48 -14.54 32.21
N ALA A 173 4.04 -15.56 31.47
CA ALA A 173 2.97 -15.43 30.48
C ALA A 173 1.66 -15.97 31.05
N HIS A 174 0.59 -15.22 30.86
CA HIS A 174 -0.78 -15.56 31.25
C HIS A 174 -1.64 -15.57 29.98
N PHE A 175 -2.25 -16.70 29.66
CA PHE A 175 -3.21 -16.79 28.54
C PHE A 175 -4.61 -16.41 29.00
N LEU A 176 -5.55 -16.26 28.07
CA LEU A 176 -6.88 -15.73 28.39
C LEU A 176 -7.56 -16.45 29.56
N GLU A 177 -7.47 -17.76 29.61
CA GLU A 177 -7.97 -18.59 30.72
C GLU A 177 -7.39 -18.18 32.08
N ASP A 178 -6.07 -17.92 32.16
CA ASP A 178 -5.40 -17.41 33.36
C ASP A 178 -5.86 -15.98 33.67
N VAL A 179 -5.93 -15.11 32.65
CA VAL A 179 -6.33 -13.70 32.82
C VAL A 179 -7.75 -13.60 33.39
N LEU A 180 -8.68 -14.41 32.89
CA LEU A 180 -10.06 -14.44 33.38
C LEU A 180 -10.14 -14.93 34.83
N ASP A 181 -9.29 -15.89 35.20
CA ASP A 181 -9.26 -16.39 36.57
C ASP A 181 -8.67 -15.36 37.54
N ILE A 182 -7.52 -14.77 37.19
CA ILE A 182 -6.78 -13.76 37.97
C ILE A 182 -7.59 -12.47 38.16
N THR A 183 -8.19 -11.96 37.08
CA THR A 183 -8.98 -10.71 37.12
C THR A 183 -10.37 -10.93 37.68
N GLY A 184 -10.87 -12.16 37.57
CA GLY A 184 -12.24 -12.52 37.85
C GLY A 184 -13.29 -11.99 36.86
N TYR A 185 -12.85 -11.44 35.72
CA TYR A 185 -13.72 -10.89 34.70
C TYR A 185 -14.52 -12.00 34.01
N LYS A 186 -15.83 -11.76 33.78
CA LYS A 186 -16.72 -12.71 33.11
C LYS A 186 -17.00 -12.25 31.68
N LEU A 187 -16.70 -13.08 30.69
CA LEU A 187 -17.05 -12.80 29.30
C LEU A 187 -18.49 -13.20 29.01
N THR A 188 -19.19 -12.35 28.27
CA THR A 188 -20.56 -12.55 27.79
C THR A 188 -20.64 -12.09 26.34
N SER A 189 -21.68 -12.50 25.61
CA SER A 189 -21.85 -12.10 24.20
C SER A 189 -21.97 -10.58 24.00
N PHE A 190 -22.35 -9.82 25.03
CA PHE A 190 -22.60 -8.38 24.94
C PHE A 190 -21.42 -7.52 25.40
N ASN A 191 -20.71 -7.91 26.47
CA ASN A 191 -19.63 -7.10 27.04
C ASN A 191 -18.28 -7.22 26.30
N GLN A 192 -18.25 -7.90 25.16
CA GLN A 192 -17.07 -8.06 24.33
C GLN A 192 -17.08 -7.20 23.06
N ILE A 193 -18.23 -6.58 22.77
CA ILE A 193 -18.39 -5.72 21.61
C ILE A 193 -17.59 -4.45 21.87
N ASP A 194 -16.69 -4.11 20.95
CA ASP A 194 -15.86 -2.91 21.08
C ASP A 194 -16.72 -1.67 20.74
N ASP A 195 -16.74 -0.70 21.63
CA ASP A 195 -17.45 0.56 21.39
C ASP A 195 -16.57 1.56 20.63
N TYR A 196 -16.95 1.86 19.38
CA TYR A 196 -16.29 2.86 18.54
C TYR A 196 -17.04 4.21 18.52
N GLY A 197 -18.09 4.35 19.33
CA GLY A 197 -18.98 5.50 19.36
C GLY A 197 -20.04 5.52 18.26
N GLN A 198 -21.01 6.43 18.38
CA GLN A 198 -22.17 6.52 17.48
C GLN A 198 -21.81 6.79 16.02
N ASP A 199 -20.73 7.53 15.77
CA ASP A 199 -20.26 7.86 14.42
C ASP A 199 -19.76 6.64 13.62
N LYS A 200 -19.53 5.50 14.29
CA LYS A 200 -18.90 4.31 13.70
C LYS A 200 -19.67 3.02 13.99
N LEU A 201 -20.99 3.11 14.16
CA LEU A 201 -21.89 1.97 14.37
C LEU A 201 -21.72 0.82 13.37
N TRP A 202 -21.31 1.12 12.13
CA TRP A 202 -21.05 0.08 11.11
C TRP A 202 -19.94 -0.91 11.52
N LYS A 203 -18.94 -0.48 12.31
CA LYS A 203 -17.90 -1.38 12.83
C LYS A 203 -18.48 -2.32 13.88
N THR A 204 -19.21 -1.77 14.83
CA THR A 204 -19.94 -2.51 15.86
C THR A 204 -20.90 -3.52 15.23
N GLN A 205 -21.61 -3.13 14.16
CA GLN A 205 -22.52 -4.02 13.43
C GLN A 205 -21.80 -5.14 12.66
N LYS A 206 -20.59 -4.88 12.13
CA LYS A 206 -19.77 -5.93 11.49
C LYS A 206 -19.29 -6.99 12.49
N GLN A 207 -19.02 -6.60 13.74
CA GLN A 207 -18.65 -7.56 14.80
C GLN A 207 -19.79 -8.53 15.13
N LEU A 208 -21.04 -8.09 14.95
CA LEU A 208 -22.25 -8.89 15.18
C LEU A 208 -22.61 -9.82 14.01
N THR A 209 -21.92 -9.73 12.86
CA THR A 209 -22.26 -10.53 11.68
C THR A 209 -21.58 -11.91 11.74
N PRO A 210 -22.33 -13.03 11.67
CA PRO A 210 -21.75 -14.37 11.76
C PRO A 210 -20.88 -14.67 10.52
N ARG A 211 -19.61 -15.03 10.74
CA ARG A 211 -18.68 -15.49 9.70
C ARG A 211 -18.33 -16.97 9.92
N LYS A 212 -18.03 -17.72 8.85
CA LYS A 212 -17.44 -19.07 8.96
C LYS A 212 -16.04 -18.92 9.58
N ARG A 213 -15.84 -19.45 10.79
CA ARG A 213 -14.67 -19.19 11.65
C ARG A 213 -13.69 -20.36 11.59
N LYS A 214 -12.48 -20.15 11.06
CA LYS A 214 -11.41 -21.18 11.04
C LYS A 214 -10.80 -21.45 12.43
N ASN A 215 -10.77 -20.47 13.34
CA ASN A 215 -10.08 -20.59 14.63
C ASN A 215 -10.98 -21.05 15.79
N GLN A 216 -12.30 -21.15 15.58
CA GLN A 216 -13.18 -21.75 16.60
C GLN A 216 -12.99 -23.26 16.71
N ASP A 217 -12.47 -23.91 15.67
CA ASP A 217 -12.20 -25.34 15.68
C ASP A 217 -11.15 -25.74 16.75
N ALA A 218 -10.21 -24.85 17.09
CA ALA A 218 -9.22 -25.09 18.14
C ALA A 218 -9.85 -25.02 19.54
N LEU A 219 -10.70 -24.02 19.82
CA LEU A 219 -11.43 -23.92 21.10
C LEU A 219 -12.35 -25.12 21.31
N ASN A 220 -13.07 -25.54 20.28
CA ASN A 220 -14.03 -26.65 20.36
C ASN A 220 -13.36 -28.01 20.64
N LYS A 221 -12.05 -28.14 20.37
CA LYS A 221 -11.28 -29.38 20.56
C LYS A 221 -10.56 -29.46 21.92
N THR A 222 -10.53 -28.40 22.70
CA THR A 222 -9.72 -28.32 23.93
C THR A 222 -10.61 -28.37 25.17
N SER A 223 -10.27 -29.21 26.16
CA SER A 223 -10.98 -29.23 27.45
C SER A 223 -10.28 -28.31 28.46
N PHE A 224 -11.05 -27.46 29.13
CA PHE A 224 -10.57 -26.50 30.14
C PHE A 224 -10.97 -26.96 31.57
N GLU A 225 -11.01 -28.27 31.81
CA GLU A 225 -11.56 -28.88 33.04
C GLU A 225 -10.84 -28.46 34.31
N THR A 226 -9.57 -28.08 34.20
CA THR A 226 -8.75 -27.56 35.32
C THR A 226 -9.15 -26.15 35.78
N TYR A 227 -9.97 -25.44 35.00
CA TYR A 227 -10.43 -24.09 35.33
C TYR A 227 -11.86 -24.09 35.88
N SER A 228 -12.17 -23.05 36.67
CA SER A 228 -13.50 -22.86 37.25
C SER A 228 -14.61 -22.83 36.18
N SER A 229 -15.84 -23.22 36.55
CA SER A 229 -17.00 -23.18 35.64
C SER A 229 -17.20 -21.79 35.03
N ARG A 230 -16.98 -20.74 35.82
CA ARG A 230 -17.02 -19.33 35.34
C ARG A 230 -16.04 -19.05 34.21
N VAL A 231 -14.81 -19.56 34.30
CA VAL A 231 -13.80 -19.36 33.25
C VAL A 231 -14.19 -20.14 32.01
N ARG A 232 -14.65 -21.39 32.16
CA ARG A 232 -15.17 -22.20 31.05
C ARG A 232 -16.36 -21.54 30.34
N ASP A 233 -17.30 -21.00 31.10
CA ASP A 233 -18.44 -20.24 30.56
C ASP A 233 -17.98 -18.96 29.86
N SER A 234 -16.93 -18.30 30.35
CA SER A 234 -16.39 -17.11 29.71
C SER A 234 -15.70 -17.45 28.38
N LEU A 235 -14.91 -18.53 28.35
CA LEU A 235 -14.21 -19.00 27.16
C LEU A 235 -15.17 -19.47 26.06
N SER A 236 -16.28 -20.13 26.42
CA SER A 236 -17.31 -20.52 25.45
C SER A 236 -18.00 -19.33 24.79
N ASN A 237 -18.03 -18.18 25.47
CA ASN A 237 -18.55 -16.93 24.94
C ASN A 237 -17.49 -16.07 24.22
N TRP A 238 -16.21 -16.44 24.24
CA TRP A 238 -15.14 -15.59 23.71
C TRP A 238 -15.28 -15.33 22.20
N MET A 239 -15.18 -14.05 21.82
CA MET A 239 -15.34 -13.60 20.43
C MET A 239 -14.00 -13.23 19.78
N PRO A 240 -13.47 -14.07 18.87
CA PRO A 240 -12.16 -13.84 18.24
C PRO A 240 -12.15 -12.68 17.24
N ASP A 241 -13.30 -12.12 16.85
CA ASP A 241 -13.37 -11.03 15.87
C ASP A 241 -13.17 -9.64 16.52
N CYS A 242 -13.40 -9.51 17.82
CA CYS A 242 -13.24 -8.26 18.57
C CYS A 242 -11.79 -8.06 19.04
N ILE A 243 -11.43 -6.85 19.43
CA ILE A 243 -10.15 -6.55 20.10
C ILE A 243 -10.30 -6.79 21.61
N GLY A 244 -11.46 -6.49 22.18
CA GLY A 244 -11.80 -6.72 23.58
C GLY A 244 -11.51 -5.51 24.46
N PHE A 245 -12.04 -4.32 24.13
CA PHE A 245 -11.76 -3.09 24.89
C PHE A 245 -12.06 -3.23 26.39
N ASN A 246 -13.20 -3.81 26.74
CA ASN A 246 -13.57 -4.03 28.14
C ASN A 246 -12.67 -5.06 28.85
N LEU A 247 -12.18 -6.05 28.11
CA LEU A 247 -11.23 -7.03 28.64
C LEU A 247 -9.85 -6.38 28.89
N ILE A 248 -9.40 -5.51 27.97
CA ILE A 248 -8.19 -4.71 28.16
C ILE A 248 -8.35 -3.81 29.39
N GLU A 249 -9.47 -3.08 29.50
CA GLU A 249 -9.76 -2.23 30.66
C GLU A 249 -9.74 -3.02 31.98
N ALA A 250 -10.34 -4.22 32.01
CA ALA A 250 -10.34 -5.10 33.17
C ALA A 250 -8.93 -5.56 33.57
N ALA A 251 -8.11 -5.96 32.59
CA ALA A 251 -6.71 -6.33 32.81
C ALA A 251 -5.89 -5.12 33.33
N LEU A 252 -6.06 -3.95 32.74
CA LEU A 252 -5.40 -2.71 33.21
C LEU A 252 -5.83 -2.34 34.63
N CYS A 253 -7.12 -2.48 34.97
CA CYS A 253 -7.62 -2.25 36.32
C CYS A 253 -6.98 -3.21 37.35
N HIS A 254 -6.85 -4.49 36.99
CA HIS A 254 -6.17 -5.47 37.84
C HIS A 254 -4.70 -5.07 38.07
N ILE A 255 -3.96 -4.82 36.97
CA ILE A 255 -2.57 -4.40 37.01
C ILE A 255 -2.40 -3.15 37.88
N CYS A 256 -3.19 -2.11 37.67
CA CYS A 256 -3.06 -0.85 38.41
C CYS A 256 -3.41 -0.98 39.91
N ARG A 257 -4.27 -1.93 40.31
CA ARG A 257 -4.70 -2.11 41.70
C ARG A 257 -3.89 -3.13 42.49
N LYS A 258 -3.40 -4.19 41.83
CA LYS A 258 -2.86 -5.37 42.49
C LYS A 258 -1.37 -5.59 42.21
N GLU A 259 -0.87 -5.08 41.09
CA GLU A 259 0.51 -5.34 40.68
C GLU A 259 1.51 -4.28 41.15
N ARG A 260 2.77 -4.73 41.28
CA ARG A 260 3.94 -3.90 41.63
C ARG A 260 4.16 -2.73 40.64
N PRO A 261 4.98 -1.72 40.99
CA PRO A 261 5.30 -0.62 40.09
C PRO A 261 5.94 -1.06 38.76
N GLY A 262 5.57 -0.39 37.68
CA GLY A 262 6.10 -0.64 36.33
C GLY A 262 5.17 -0.09 35.26
N ALA A 263 5.71 0.30 34.11
CA ALA A 263 4.90 0.77 32.99
C ALA A 263 4.20 -0.41 32.29
N VAL A 264 3.04 -0.11 31.69
CA VAL A 264 2.24 -1.07 30.91
C VAL A 264 2.33 -0.73 29.43
N LEU A 265 2.63 -1.72 28.60
CA LEU A 265 2.61 -1.63 27.15
C LEU A 265 1.47 -2.48 26.59
N VAL A 266 0.52 -1.86 25.88
CA VAL A 266 -0.63 -2.52 25.29
C VAL A 266 -0.44 -2.61 23.77
N PHE A 267 -0.43 -3.82 23.22
CA PHE A 267 -0.38 -4.04 21.78
C PHE A 267 -1.77 -4.13 21.17
N MET A 268 -2.01 -3.31 20.14
CA MET A 268 -3.27 -3.18 19.41
C MET A 268 -3.06 -3.16 17.89
N THR A 269 -4.16 -3.23 17.13
CA THR A 269 -4.14 -3.35 15.66
C THR A 269 -3.83 -2.05 14.91
N GLY A 270 -4.32 -0.90 15.36
CA GLY A 270 -4.12 0.35 14.63
C GLY A 270 -4.68 1.59 15.32
N TRP A 271 -4.49 2.75 14.69
CA TRP A 271 -4.84 4.07 15.25
C TRP A 271 -6.28 4.20 15.73
N GLU A 272 -7.24 3.75 14.92
CA GLU A 272 -8.66 3.87 15.29
C GLU A 272 -8.99 3.09 16.57
N ASP A 273 -8.37 1.92 16.74
CA ASP A 273 -8.62 1.05 17.88
C ASP A 273 -7.93 1.63 19.13
N ILE A 274 -6.71 2.16 18.96
CA ILE A 274 -5.96 2.88 20.01
C ILE A 274 -6.75 4.08 20.52
N THR A 275 -7.29 4.91 19.62
CA THR A 275 -7.99 6.12 20.07
C THR A 275 -9.32 5.79 20.74
N SER A 276 -10.12 4.88 20.17
CA SER A 276 -11.40 4.50 20.79
C SER A 276 -11.19 3.90 22.19
N LEU A 277 -10.18 3.04 22.37
CA LEU A 277 -9.82 2.56 23.71
C LEU A 277 -9.33 3.70 24.61
N LYS A 278 -8.48 4.61 24.10
CA LYS A 278 -8.00 5.77 24.89
C LYS A 278 -9.16 6.60 25.45
N ASP A 279 -10.17 6.87 24.63
CA ASP A 279 -11.34 7.66 25.02
C ASP A 279 -12.17 6.92 26.09
N GLN A 280 -12.35 5.60 25.93
CA GLN A 280 -12.97 4.75 26.95
C GLN A 280 -12.18 4.82 28.27
N LEU A 281 -10.86 4.57 28.25
CA LEU A 281 -10.01 4.55 29.43
C LEU A 281 -9.99 5.92 30.16
N LYS A 282 -10.02 7.03 29.42
CA LYS A 282 -10.13 8.39 29.99
C LYS A 282 -11.42 8.62 30.76
N SER A 283 -12.51 7.96 30.38
CA SER A 283 -13.79 8.08 31.09
C SER A 283 -13.88 7.19 32.34
N HIS A 284 -12.97 6.21 32.47
CA HIS A 284 -12.96 5.30 33.61
C HIS A 284 -12.41 5.99 34.88
N PRO A 285 -13.06 5.88 36.05
CA PRO A 285 -12.68 6.61 37.28
C PRO A 285 -11.23 6.41 37.75
N LEU A 286 -10.70 5.19 37.59
CA LEU A 286 -9.30 4.88 37.95
C LEU A 286 -8.30 5.18 36.83
N LEU A 287 -8.60 4.74 35.60
CA LEU A 287 -7.65 4.73 34.50
C LEU A 287 -7.56 6.09 33.79
N GLY A 288 -8.57 6.93 33.98
CA GLY A 288 -8.62 8.31 33.50
C GLY A 288 -8.11 9.35 34.51
N ASP A 289 -7.77 8.97 35.75
CA ASP A 289 -7.27 9.91 36.76
C ASP A 289 -5.82 10.33 36.43
N PRO A 290 -5.58 11.62 36.04
CA PRO A 290 -4.27 12.09 35.65
C PRO A 290 -3.26 12.11 36.82
N ASN A 291 -3.74 12.05 38.07
CA ASN A 291 -2.87 11.99 39.24
C ASN A 291 -2.35 10.57 39.52
N ARG A 292 -2.88 9.56 38.81
CA ARG A 292 -2.50 8.15 38.97
C ARG A 292 -1.97 7.54 37.70
N ILE A 293 -2.47 7.95 36.53
CA ILE A 293 -2.16 7.32 35.25
C ILE A 293 -1.68 8.36 34.24
N LEU A 294 -0.57 8.05 33.57
CA LEU A 294 -0.10 8.75 32.38
C LEU A 294 -0.41 7.90 31.14
N LEU A 295 -1.47 8.27 30.42
CA LEU A 295 -1.95 7.53 29.25
C LEU A 295 -1.36 8.10 27.95
N LEU A 296 -0.46 7.34 27.33
CA LEU A 296 0.23 7.69 26.10
C LEU A 296 -0.17 6.77 24.94
N THR A 297 -0.01 7.27 23.72
CA THR A 297 -0.24 6.51 22.48
C THR A 297 1.05 6.43 21.69
N CYS A 298 1.24 5.34 20.94
CA CYS A 298 2.41 5.14 20.10
C CYS A 298 1.99 4.55 18.74
N HIS A 299 2.02 5.37 17.69
CA HIS A 299 1.66 4.97 16.34
C HIS A 299 2.53 5.66 15.30
N GLY A 300 2.78 4.99 14.17
CA GLY A 300 3.64 5.50 13.10
C GLY A 300 3.15 6.80 12.46
N SER A 301 1.86 7.14 12.64
CA SER A 301 1.26 8.40 12.19
C SER A 301 1.25 9.53 13.24
N MET A 302 1.93 9.39 14.38
CA MET A 302 2.02 10.45 15.39
C MET A 302 3.13 11.45 15.09
N ALA A 303 3.09 12.62 15.72
CA ALA A 303 4.21 13.56 15.68
C ALA A 303 5.39 13.02 16.50
N THR A 304 6.62 13.28 16.04
CA THR A 304 7.84 12.78 16.69
C THR A 304 7.99 13.30 18.13
N SER A 305 7.54 14.52 18.41
CA SER A 305 7.52 15.09 19.77
C SER A 305 6.66 14.26 20.72
N GLU A 306 5.47 13.83 20.27
CA GLU A 306 4.57 12.98 21.06
C GLU A 306 5.14 11.57 21.26
N GLN A 307 5.81 11.03 20.24
CA GLN A 307 6.49 9.73 20.35
C GLN A 307 7.65 9.77 21.35
N LYS A 308 8.35 10.91 21.50
CA LYS A 308 9.46 11.02 22.47
C LYS A 308 9.00 10.87 23.92
N LEU A 309 7.78 11.30 24.23
CA LEU A 309 7.21 11.22 25.59
C LEU A 309 7.15 9.79 26.13
N ILE A 310 7.09 8.77 25.25
CA ILE A 310 7.00 7.37 25.69
C ILE A 310 8.30 6.90 26.37
N PHE A 311 9.43 7.52 26.07
CA PHE A 311 10.74 7.17 26.63
C PHE A 311 11.01 7.83 27.98
N GLU A 312 10.26 8.87 28.31
CA GLU A 312 10.40 9.57 29.58
C GLU A 312 9.81 8.73 30.73
N ARG A 313 10.44 8.80 31.91
CA ARG A 313 9.93 8.14 33.11
C ARG A 313 8.71 8.92 33.64
N PRO A 314 7.64 8.24 34.08
CA PRO A 314 6.51 8.94 34.68
C PRO A 314 6.92 9.59 36.03
N PRO A 315 6.20 10.63 36.47
CA PRO A 315 6.36 11.17 37.81
C PRO A 315 6.17 10.11 38.90
N PRO A 316 6.70 10.32 40.13
CA PRO A 316 6.51 9.40 41.25
C PRO A 316 5.02 9.11 41.50
N ASN A 317 4.70 7.85 41.82
CA ASN A 317 3.34 7.35 42.06
C ASN A 317 2.37 7.41 40.87
N ILE A 318 2.85 7.79 39.67
CA ILE A 318 2.05 7.74 38.44
C ILE A 318 2.48 6.53 37.61
N ARG A 319 1.51 5.72 37.18
CA ARG A 319 1.76 4.59 36.28
C ARG A 319 1.60 5.02 34.83
N LYS A 320 2.63 4.76 34.02
CA LYS A 320 2.60 4.98 32.57
C LYS A 320 1.90 3.80 31.87
N ILE A 321 0.94 4.11 31.01
CA ILE A 321 0.28 3.15 30.12
C ILE A 321 0.48 3.62 28.68
N VAL A 322 1.07 2.78 27.83
CA VAL A 322 1.34 3.09 26.43
C VAL A 322 0.50 2.17 25.54
N LEU A 323 -0.41 2.76 24.77
CA LEU A 323 -1.20 2.06 23.75
C LEU A 323 -0.45 2.09 22.41
N ALA A 324 -0.03 0.94 21.88
CA ALA A 324 0.89 0.87 20.75
C ALA A 324 0.46 -0.16 19.69
N THR A 325 0.93 0.02 18.45
CA THR A 325 0.89 -1.04 17.44
C THR A 325 2.16 -1.91 17.48
N ASN A 326 2.30 -2.83 16.53
CA ASN A 326 3.53 -3.59 16.28
C ASN A 326 4.79 -2.72 16.08
N MET A 327 4.69 -1.39 15.96
CA MET A 327 5.84 -0.48 15.99
C MET A 327 6.67 -0.60 17.28
N ALA A 328 6.04 -0.94 18.40
CA ALA A 328 6.72 -1.17 19.69
C ALA A 328 7.29 -2.59 19.87
N GLU A 329 7.01 -3.50 18.92
CA GLU A 329 7.41 -4.91 18.99
C GLU A 329 8.91 -5.11 18.73
N ALA A 330 9.46 -4.32 17.81
CA ALA A 330 10.88 -4.35 17.40
C ALA A 330 11.53 -2.97 17.56
N SER A 331 11.03 -1.98 16.79
CA SER A 331 11.66 -0.67 16.53
C SER A 331 11.81 0.30 17.70
N ILE A 332 11.07 0.12 18.79
CA ILE A 332 11.04 1.07 19.91
C ILE A 332 11.31 0.35 21.21
N THR A 333 12.25 0.86 21.99
CA THR A 333 12.65 0.30 23.28
C THR A 333 12.25 1.22 24.43
N ILE A 334 11.15 0.89 25.10
CA ILE A 334 10.71 1.58 26.32
C ILE A 334 11.29 0.82 27.52
N ASN A 335 12.16 1.47 28.29
CA ASN A 335 12.98 0.78 29.29
C ASN A 335 12.24 0.41 30.56
N ASP A 336 11.21 1.16 30.95
CA ASP A 336 10.47 1.00 32.21
C ASP A 336 9.22 0.10 32.11
N VAL A 337 9.05 -0.61 30.99
CA VAL A 337 7.96 -1.58 30.80
C VAL A 337 8.21 -2.84 31.64
N VAL A 338 7.20 -3.21 32.42
CA VAL A 338 7.18 -4.42 33.26
C VAL A 338 5.96 -5.29 32.95
N PHE A 339 4.90 -4.69 32.43
CA PHE A 339 3.66 -5.38 32.08
C PHE A 339 3.37 -5.20 30.59
N VAL A 340 3.07 -6.30 29.91
CA VAL A 340 2.61 -6.30 28.53
C VAL A 340 1.18 -6.84 28.46
N VAL A 341 0.31 -6.16 27.73
CA VAL A 341 -1.04 -6.64 27.41
C VAL A 341 -1.10 -6.83 25.89
N ASP A 342 -1.33 -8.05 25.43
CA ASP A 342 -1.26 -8.40 24.01
C ASP A 342 -2.61 -8.89 23.48
N CYS A 343 -3.21 -8.15 22.55
CA CYS A 343 -4.46 -8.53 21.92
C CYS A 343 -4.29 -9.64 20.85
N GLY A 344 -3.05 -10.00 20.50
CA GLY A 344 -2.75 -11.09 19.55
C GLY A 344 -2.98 -10.74 18.08
N LYS A 345 -3.27 -9.48 17.76
CA LYS A 345 -3.55 -9.03 16.39
C LYS A 345 -2.66 -7.87 16.00
N ALA A 346 -2.43 -7.74 14.70
CA ALA A 346 -1.79 -6.59 14.07
C ALA A 346 -2.45 -6.32 12.71
N LYS A 347 -2.35 -5.08 12.21
CA LYS A 347 -2.60 -4.83 10.79
C LYS A 347 -1.34 -5.13 10.02
N GLU A 348 -1.45 -6.03 9.04
CA GLU A 348 -0.32 -6.44 8.21
C GLU A 348 -0.59 -6.11 6.74
N THR A 349 0.47 -5.74 6.04
CA THR A 349 0.41 -5.55 4.60
C THR A 349 0.43 -6.91 3.92
N THR A 350 -0.61 -7.19 3.14
CA THR A 350 -0.70 -8.34 2.24
C THR A 350 -0.90 -7.86 0.81
N TYR A 351 -0.74 -8.75 -0.16
CA TYR A 351 -0.89 -8.43 -1.57
C TYR A 351 -1.87 -9.40 -2.23
N ASP A 352 -2.94 -8.84 -2.80
CA ASP A 352 -3.91 -9.57 -3.61
C ASP A 352 -3.41 -9.56 -5.06
N ALA A 353 -2.66 -10.60 -5.44
CA ALA A 353 -2.03 -10.69 -6.76
C ALA A 353 -3.04 -10.77 -7.91
N LEU A 354 -4.26 -11.27 -7.66
CA LEU A 354 -5.32 -11.33 -8.68
C LEU A 354 -5.82 -9.93 -9.05
N ASN A 355 -5.98 -9.05 -8.05
CA ASN A 355 -6.48 -7.69 -8.25
C ASN A 355 -5.35 -6.63 -8.27
N ASN A 356 -4.08 -7.05 -8.20
CA ASN A 356 -2.93 -6.15 -8.07
C ASN A 356 -3.14 -5.08 -6.98
N THR A 357 -3.70 -5.48 -5.84
CA THR A 357 -4.15 -4.55 -4.79
C THR A 357 -3.42 -4.84 -3.47
N PRO A 358 -2.59 -3.88 -2.99
CA PRO A 358 -2.08 -3.90 -1.63
C PRO A 358 -3.21 -3.85 -0.62
N CYS A 359 -3.13 -4.69 0.39
CA CYS A 359 -4.13 -4.86 1.43
C CYS A 359 -3.51 -4.55 2.79
N LEU A 360 -4.25 -3.87 3.66
CA LEU A 360 -3.86 -3.65 5.05
C LEU A 360 -4.96 -4.20 5.96
N LEU A 361 -4.84 -5.49 6.29
CA LEU A 361 -5.89 -6.26 6.95
C LEU A 361 -5.48 -6.64 8.38
N PRO A 362 -6.41 -6.67 9.33
CA PRO A 362 -6.15 -7.23 10.64
C PRO A 362 -5.95 -8.75 10.52
N SER A 363 -4.82 -9.23 11.03
CA SER A 363 -4.45 -10.65 11.10
C SER A 363 -4.03 -11.02 12.52
N TRP A 364 -4.11 -12.31 12.84
CA TRP A 364 -3.44 -12.87 14.01
C TRP A 364 -1.93 -12.79 13.82
N ILE A 365 -1.22 -12.47 14.89
CA ILE A 365 0.24 -12.41 14.87
C ILE A 365 0.87 -13.81 14.83
N SER A 366 2.17 -13.86 14.55
CA SER A 366 2.93 -15.10 14.67
C SER A 366 3.29 -15.44 16.13
N GLN A 367 3.64 -16.69 16.41
CA GLN A 367 4.19 -17.07 17.70
C GLN A 367 5.50 -16.32 18.00
N ALA A 368 6.36 -16.12 17.00
CA ALA A 368 7.58 -15.34 17.14
C ALA A 368 7.27 -13.88 17.57
N SER A 369 6.27 -13.24 16.97
CA SER A 369 5.81 -11.91 17.35
C SER A 369 5.30 -11.85 18.79
N ALA A 370 4.49 -12.82 19.21
CA ALA A 370 4.02 -12.91 20.60
C ALA A 370 5.18 -13.06 21.60
N ARG A 371 6.22 -13.86 21.26
CA ARG A 371 7.43 -14.00 22.08
C ARG A 371 8.21 -12.68 22.15
N GLN A 372 8.33 -11.95 21.04
CA GLN A 372 8.97 -10.63 21.02
C GLN A 372 8.22 -9.60 21.86
N ARG A 373 6.88 -9.57 21.78
CA ARG A 373 6.01 -8.71 22.62
C ARG A 373 6.18 -9.02 24.09
N ARG A 374 6.15 -10.30 24.47
CA ARG A 374 6.42 -10.78 25.83
C ARG A 374 7.80 -10.30 26.32
N GLY A 375 8.83 -10.39 25.50
CA GLY A 375 10.19 -9.96 25.82
C GLY A 375 10.32 -8.47 26.18
N ARG A 376 9.36 -7.62 25.81
CA ARG A 376 9.37 -6.19 26.16
C ARG A 376 9.20 -5.93 27.67
N ALA A 377 8.66 -6.88 28.41
CA ALA A 377 8.48 -6.78 29.87
C ALA A 377 9.72 -7.21 30.69
N GLY A 378 10.67 -7.95 30.10
CA GLY A 378 11.76 -8.62 30.83
C GLY A 378 13.11 -7.90 30.79
N ARG A 379 13.13 -6.59 30.50
CA ARG A 379 14.38 -5.88 30.18
C ARG A 379 15.15 -5.38 31.39
N VAL A 380 14.45 -4.78 32.35
CA VAL A 380 15.08 -4.14 33.52
C VAL A 380 14.84 -4.89 34.82
N GLN A 381 13.80 -5.74 34.84
CA GLN A 381 13.42 -6.57 35.98
C GLN A 381 12.45 -7.68 35.52
N PRO A 382 12.11 -8.68 36.37
CA PRO A 382 11.10 -9.67 36.05
C PRO A 382 9.76 -9.04 35.66
N GLY A 383 9.15 -9.54 34.59
CA GLY A 383 7.97 -8.95 33.98
C GLY A 383 6.80 -9.91 33.86
N GLU A 384 5.66 -9.40 33.40
CA GLU A 384 4.45 -10.18 33.14
C GLU A 384 3.82 -9.82 31.80
N CYS A 385 3.27 -10.82 31.12
CA CYS A 385 2.62 -10.67 29.82
C CYS A 385 1.23 -11.33 29.85
N TYR A 386 0.21 -10.53 29.63
CA TYR A 386 -1.19 -10.94 29.58
C TYR A 386 -1.64 -11.06 28.12
N HIS A 387 -1.76 -12.27 27.63
CA HIS A 387 -2.28 -12.59 26.29
C HIS A 387 -3.79 -12.67 26.35
N LEU A 388 -4.48 -11.81 25.59
CA LEU A 388 -5.95 -11.73 25.58
C LEU A 388 -6.60 -12.71 24.60
N TYR A 389 -5.95 -13.84 24.39
CA TYR A 389 -6.38 -14.95 23.54
C TYR A 389 -6.05 -16.29 24.22
N PRO A 390 -6.85 -17.34 24.02
CA PRO A 390 -6.61 -18.63 24.65
C PRO A 390 -5.30 -19.29 24.20
N LYS A 391 -4.73 -20.14 25.05
CA LYS A 391 -3.50 -20.87 24.72
C LYS A 391 -3.64 -21.74 23.47
N CYS A 392 -4.78 -22.41 23.30
CA CYS A 392 -5.03 -23.23 22.11
C CYS A 392 -5.06 -22.40 20.81
N VAL A 393 -5.42 -21.11 20.88
CA VAL A 393 -5.39 -20.20 19.74
C VAL A 393 -3.96 -19.76 19.44
N TYR A 394 -3.15 -19.52 20.47
CA TYR A 394 -1.71 -19.27 20.32
C TYR A 394 -0.98 -20.43 19.64
N GLU A 395 -1.29 -21.66 20.04
CA GLU A 395 -0.70 -22.88 19.45
C GLU A 395 -1.08 -23.04 17.97
N ALA A 396 -2.23 -22.46 17.55
CA ALA A 396 -2.66 -22.42 16.15
C ALA A 396 -2.07 -21.24 15.35
N PHE A 397 -1.35 -20.30 15.97
CA PHE A 397 -0.67 -19.24 15.23
C PHE A 397 0.44 -19.83 14.36
N ALA A 398 0.67 -19.19 13.20
CA ALA A 398 1.86 -19.44 12.42
C ALA A 398 3.11 -19.18 13.26
N GLU A 399 4.14 -20.00 13.11
CA GLU A 399 5.35 -19.88 13.92
C GLU A 399 6.08 -18.55 13.67
N TYR A 400 6.14 -18.15 12.39
CA TYR A 400 6.78 -16.91 11.93
C TYR A 400 5.84 -16.11 11.03
N GLN A 401 6.08 -14.80 10.96
CA GLN A 401 5.40 -13.93 10.01
C GLN A 401 5.85 -14.29 8.58
N LEU A 402 4.93 -14.18 7.62
CA LEU A 402 5.27 -14.37 6.21
C LEU A 402 6.26 -13.27 5.75
N PRO A 403 7.39 -13.65 5.09
CA PRO A 403 8.37 -12.70 4.56
C PRO A 403 7.75 -11.62 3.68
N GLU A 404 8.31 -10.41 3.70
CA GLU A 404 7.83 -9.29 2.89
C GLU A 404 7.85 -9.59 1.39
N LEU A 405 8.86 -10.34 0.94
CA LEU A 405 9.00 -10.82 -0.43
C LEU A 405 7.77 -11.59 -0.94
N LEU A 406 7.03 -12.25 -0.04
CA LEU A 406 5.89 -13.08 -0.40
C LEU A 406 4.53 -12.36 -0.29
N ARG A 407 4.51 -11.13 0.25
CA ARG A 407 3.25 -10.44 0.61
C ARG A 407 3.17 -8.98 0.15
N THR A 408 4.11 -8.52 -0.67
CA THR A 408 4.15 -7.15 -1.19
C THR A 408 4.40 -7.13 -2.70
N PRO A 409 3.98 -6.07 -3.41
CA PRO A 409 4.30 -5.92 -4.83
C PRO A 409 5.81 -5.84 -5.08
N LEU A 410 6.27 -6.50 -6.15
CA LEU A 410 7.71 -6.69 -6.41
C LEU A 410 8.31 -5.69 -7.41
N ASN A 411 7.56 -4.66 -7.83
CA ASN A 411 7.92 -3.72 -8.90
C ASN A 411 9.33 -3.11 -8.73
N SER A 412 9.60 -2.54 -7.56
CA SER A 412 10.89 -1.91 -7.26
C SER A 412 12.03 -2.93 -7.18
N LEU A 413 11.76 -4.11 -6.62
CA LEU A 413 12.74 -5.19 -6.49
C LEU A 413 13.13 -5.75 -7.86
N CYS A 414 12.15 -6.04 -8.73
CA CYS A 414 12.39 -6.52 -10.09
C CYS A 414 13.26 -5.57 -10.92
N LEU A 415 13.06 -4.25 -10.77
CA LEU A 415 13.91 -3.25 -11.43
C LEU A 415 15.35 -3.28 -10.89
N GLN A 416 15.52 -3.38 -9.58
CA GLN A 416 16.85 -3.49 -8.96
C GLN A 416 17.57 -4.79 -9.37
N ILE A 417 16.84 -5.91 -9.44
CA ILE A 417 17.38 -7.19 -9.93
C ILE A 417 17.90 -7.03 -11.35
N LYS A 418 17.14 -6.41 -12.26
CA LYS A 418 17.62 -6.18 -13.64
C LYS A 418 18.82 -5.25 -13.72
N SER A 419 19.00 -4.33 -12.77
CA SER A 419 20.21 -3.50 -12.71
C SER A 419 21.49 -4.30 -12.39
N LEU A 420 21.37 -5.51 -11.82
CA LEU A 420 22.47 -6.47 -11.68
C LEU A 420 22.84 -7.17 -13.00
N GLN A 421 22.16 -6.85 -14.11
CA GLN A 421 22.34 -7.47 -15.44
C GLN A 421 22.11 -8.98 -15.43
N VAL A 422 21.07 -9.43 -14.72
CA VAL A 422 20.62 -10.82 -14.78
C VAL A 422 19.76 -11.07 -16.02
N GLU A 423 19.80 -12.28 -16.56
CA GLU A 423 19.01 -12.66 -17.73
C GLU A 423 17.52 -12.72 -17.41
N SER A 424 17.11 -13.49 -16.39
CA SER A 424 15.70 -13.67 -15.99
C SER A 424 15.45 -13.24 -14.55
N ILE A 425 14.41 -12.42 -14.33
CA ILE A 425 14.00 -12.01 -12.97
C ILE A 425 13.45 -13.21 -12.20
N ALA A 426 12.64 -14.03 -12.88
CA ALA A 426 11.98 -15.18 -12.27
C ALA A 426 13.01 -16.22 -11.80
N GLU A 427 14.03 -16.50 -12.62
CA GLU A 427 15.11 -17.41 -12.24
C GLU A 427 15.92 -16.87 -11.06
N PHE A 428 16.25 -15.58 -11.06
CA PHE A 428 16.94 -14.96 -9.94
C PHE A 428 16.14 -15.08 -8.62
N LEU A 429 14.84 -14.78 -8.66
CA LEU A 429 13.96 -14.88 -7.49
C LEU A 429 13.69 -16.32 -7.05
N SER A 430 13.84 -17.30 -7.95
CA SER A 430 13.76 -18.72 -7.59
C SER A 430 14.88 -19.16 -6.64
N ALA A 431 16.00 -18.43 -6.62
CA ALA A 431 17.10 -18.67 -5.70
C ALA A 431 16.90 -18.03 -4.31
N ALA A 432 15.80 -17.31 -4.08
CA ALA A 432 15.47 -16.75 -2.78
C ALA A 432 15.33 -17.84 -1.71
N LEU A 433 15.52 -17.45 -0.44
CA LEU A 433 15.33 -18.34 0.69
C LEU A 433 13.94 -19.01 0.67
N GLN A 434 12.92 -18.22 0.32
CA GLN A 434 11.58 -18.67 -0.01
C GLN A 434 11.11 -17.86 -1.24
N PRO A 435 10.96 -18.50 -2.42
CA PRO A 435 10.58 -17.81 -3.64
C PRO A 435 9.15 -17.24 -3.60
N PRO A 436 8.91 -16.05 -4.19
CA PRO A 436 7.56 -15.50 -4.36
C PRO A 436 6.73 -16.29 -5.38
N GLU A 437 5.41 -16.10 -5.31
CA GLU A 437 4.49 -16.68 -6.28
C GLU A 437 4.75 -16.13 -7.69
N SER A 438 4.73 -17.02 -8.70
CA SER A 438 5.01 -16.67 -10.10
C SER A 438 4.10 -15.55 -10.63
N LEU A 439 2.83 -15.52 -10.21
CA LEU A 439 1.89 -14.46 -10.62
C LEU A 439 2.33 -13.07 -10.10
N ALA A 440 2.85 -12.98 -8.87
CA ALA A 440 3.34 -11.72 -8.32
C ALA A 440 4.57 -11.21 -9.09
N VAL A 441 5.47 -12.12 -9.50
CA VAL A 441 6.63 -11.80 -10.35
C VAL A 441 6.18 -11.34 -11.73
N PHE A 442 5.26 -12.09 -12.36
CA PHE A 442 4.72 -11.75 -13.68
C PHE A 442 4.04 -10.37 -13.69
N ASN A 443 3.21 -10.08 -12.68
CA ASN A 443 2.55 -8.77 -12.54
C ASN A 443 3.59 -7.63 -12.41
N ALA A 444 4.67 -7.84 -11.67
CA ALA A 444 5.73 -6.85 -11.53
C ALA A 444 6.50 -6.61 -12.83
N ILE A 445 6.80 -7.67 -13.59
CA ILE A 445 7.44 -7.56 -14.92
C ILE A 445 6.50 -6.83 -15.89
N GLY A 446 5.24 -7.24 -15.97
CA GLY A 446 4.22 -6.59 -16.82
C GLY A 446 4.05 -5.12 -16.47
N PHE A 447 4.06 -4.78 -15.18
CA PHE A 447 4.05 -3.39 -14.72
C PHE A 447 5.29 -2.61 -15.19
N LEU A 448 6.50 -3.16 -15.05
CA LEU A 448 7.74 -2.50 -15.48
C LEU A 448 7.82 -2.31 -17.00
N LYS A 449 7.30 -3.26 -17.78
CA LYS A 449 7.10 -3.11 -19.24
C LYS A 449 6.12 -1.99 -19.55
N MET A 450 4.97 -1.96 -18.87
CA MET A 450 3.93 -0.96 -19.08
C MET A 450 4.38 0.48 -18.81
N ILE A 451 5.23 0.70 -17.80
CA ILE A 451 5.79 2.04 -17.56
C ILE A 451 6.98 2.38 -18.47
N GLY A 452 7.45 1.43 -19.29
CA GLY A 452 8.59 1.60 -20.21
C GLY A 452 9.95 1.42 -19.57
N ALA A 453 10.04 0.82 -18.38
CA ALA A 453 11.31 0.53 -17.72
C ALA A 453 12.01 -0.71 -18.31
N LEU A 454 11.22 -1.68 -18.77
CA LEU A 454 11.70 -2.88 -19.45
C LEU A 454 11.15 -2.94 -20.87
N ASP A 455 11.91 -3.54 -21.79
CA ASP A 455 11.42 -3.92 -23.12
C ASP A 455 10.66 -5.26 -23.08
N GLU A 456 10.16 -5.72 -24.24
CA GLU A 456 9.43 -6.98 -24.32
C GLU A 456 10.27 -8.22 -24.00
N LYS A 457 11.60 -8.12 -24.11
CA LYS A 457 12.56 -9.17 -23.77
C LYS A 457 13.08 -9.05 -22.34
N GLU A 458 12.46 -8.20 -21.52
CA GLU A 458 12.86 -7.89 -20.15
C GLU A 458 14.25 -7.24 -20.00
N ASN A 459 14.77 -6.59 -21.03
CA ASN A 459 15.98 -5.78 -20.91
C ASN A 459 15.66 -4.38 -20.40
N LEU A 460 16.60 -3.78 -19.66
CA LEU A 460 16.49 -2.38 -19.25
C LEU A 460 16.50 -1.45 -20.46
N THR A 461 15.43 -0.66 -20.60
CA THR A 461 15.40 0.47 -21.55
C THR A 461 16.29 1.61 -21.04
N ASN A 462 16.48 2.67 -21.84
CA ASN A 462 17.21 3.86 -21.37
C ASN A 462 16.48 4.54 -20.22
N LEU A 463 15.14 4.58 -20.25
CA LEU A 463 14.34 4.99 -19.09
C LEU A 463 14.62 4.08 -17.88
N GLY A 464 14.58 2.76 -18.07
CA GLY A 464 14.88 1.77 -17.02
C GLY A 464 16.23 1.96 -16.36
N LYS A 465 17.28 2.29 -17.13
CA LYS A 465 18.61 2.60 -16.61
C LYS A 465 18.58 3.81 -15.68
N PHE A 466 17.96 4.92 -16.08
CA PHE A 466 17.78 6.08 -15.21
C PHE A 466 16.88 5.80 -14.00
N LEU A 467 15.85 4.97 -14.14
CA LEU A 467 15.02 4.57 -13.00
C LEU A 467 15.81 3.76 -11.98
N SER A 468 16.70 2.88 -12.43
CA SER A 468 17.48 1.99 -11.55
C SER A 468 18.45 2.73 -10.62
N ILE A 469 18.91 3.93 -11.00
CA ILE A 469 19.79 4.76 -10.16
C ILE A 469 19.02 5.55 -9.11
N LEU A 470 17.71 5.76 -9.31
CA LEU A 470 16.89 6.59 -8.44
C LEU A 470 16.40 5.78 -7.23
N PRO A 471 16.52 6.32 -6.00
CA PRO A 471 16.11 5.61 -4.79
C PRO A 471 14.60 5.74 -4.53
N VAL A 472 13.73 5.62 -5.53
CA VAL A 472 12.27 5.78 -5.38
C VAL A 472 11.53 4.68 -6.11
N ASP A 473 10.22 4.58 -5.85
CA ASP A 473 9.35 3.73 -6.67
C ASP A 473 9.48 4.10 -8.16
N PRO A 474 9.52 3.11 -9.09
CA PRO A 474 9.68 3.37 -10.51
C PRO A 474 8.70 4.39 -11.10
N LYS A 475 7.46 4.47 -10.59
CA LYS A 475 6.45 5.47 -11.01
C LYS A 475 6.91 6.89 -10.69
N LEU A 476 7.39 7.09 -9.47
CA LEU A 476 7.86 8.39 -8.99
C LEU A 476 9.17 8.77 -9.69
N GLY A 477 10.04 7.79 -9.95
CA GLY A 477 11.25 8.00 -10.75
C GLY A 477 10.91 8.46 -12.17
N LYS A 478 9.92 7.84 -12.81
CA LYS A 478 9.46 8.22 -14.15
C LYS A 478 8.89 9.63 -14.14
N MET A 479 8.07 9.96 -13.16
CA MET A 479 7.55 11.33 -12.98
C MET A 479 8.69 12.35 -12.92
N LEU A 480 9.71 12.07 -12.11
CA LEU A 480 10.85 12.96 -11.90
C LEU A 480 11.66 13.20 -13.17
N ILE A 481 11.97 12.13 -13.90
CA ILE A 481 12.68 12.18 -15.19
C ILE A 481 11.87 12.98 -16.21
N MET A 482 10.56 12.70 -16.29
CA MET A 482 9.67 13.44 -17.20
C MET A 482 9.59 14.93 -16.82
N GLY A 483 9.57 15.27 -15.53
CA GLY A 483 9.61 16.67 -15.08
C GLY A 483 10.86 17.42 -15.52
N ALA A 484 12.01 16.74 -15.55
CA ALA A 484 13.26 17.29 -16.09
C ALA A 484 13.18 17.47 -17.61
N ILE A 485 12.72 16.45 -18.35
CA ILE A 485 12.60 16.48 -19.81
C ILE A 485 11.66 17.61 -20.28
N PHE A 486 10.53 17.80 -19.59
CA PHE A 486 9.48 18.78 -19.94
C PHE A 486 9.66 20.14 -19.26
N ARG A 487 10.83 20.43 -18.68
CA ARG A 487 11.18 21.73 -18.06
C ARG A 487 10.16 22.24 -17.02
N CYS A 488 9.55 21.33 -16.28
CA CYS A 488 8.66 21.62 -15.14
C CYS A 488 9.17 20.94 -13.86
N PHE A 489 10.50 20.96 -13.67
CA PHE A 489 11.20 20.12 -12.72
C PHE A 489 10.89 20.44 -11.26
N ASP A 490 10.84 21.71 -10.86
CA ASP A 490 10.70 22.13 -9.45
C ASP A 490 9.40 21.64 -8.77
N PRO A 491 8.19 21.82 -9.33
CA PRO A 491 6.97 21.30 -8.72
C PRO A 491 6.98 19.76 -8.69
N VAL A 492 7.42 19.10 -9.76
CA VAL A 492 7.54 17.64 -9.83
C VAL A 492 8.52 17.09 -8.80
N LEU A 493 9.65 17.77 -8.62
CA LEU A 493 10.66 17.46 -7.60
C LEU A 493 10.06 17.55 -6.19
N THR A 494 9.19 18.52 -5.92
CA THR A 494 8.45 18.60 -4.64
C THR A 494 7.50 17.41 -4.49
N ILE A 495 6.72 17.11 -5.53
CA ILE A 495 5.73 16.03 -5.50
C ILE A 495 6.42 14.69 -5.22
N VAL A 496 7.45 14.34 -6.00
CA VAL A 496 8.20 13.09 -5.86
C VAL A 496 8.88 13.01 -4.49
N SER A 497 9.42 14.12 -3.99
CA SER A 497 10.03 14.17 -2.65
C SER A 497 9.02 13.95 -1.54
N GLY A 498 7.84 14.56 -1.62
CA GLY A 498 6.79 14.39 -0.61
C GLY A 498 6.10 13.04 -0.65
N LEU A 499 5.91 12.44 -1.83
CA LEU A 499 5.42 11.06 -1.96
C LEU A 499 6.45 10.01 -1.52
N SER A 500 7.75 10.37 -1.50
CA SER A 500 8.83 9.49 -1.01
C SER A 500 9.02 9.54 0.50
N VAL A 501 8.26 10.37 1.22
CA VAL A 501 8.24 10.46 2.68
C VAL A 501 6.82 10.33 3.19
N ARG A 502 6.67 10.36 4.50
CA ARG A 502 5.36 10.41 5.14
C ARG A 502 4.63 11.71 4.79
N ASP A 503 3.31 11.65 4.65
CA ASP A 503 2.46 12.83 4.39
C ASP A 503 2.78 13.98 5.39
N PRO A 504 3.13 15.20 4.91
CA PRO A 504 3.38 16.34 5.78
C PRO A 504 2.12 16.91 6.44
N PHE A 505 0.93 16.65 5.88
CA PHE A 505 -0.33 17.11 6.44
C PHE A 505 -0.74 16.26 7.65
N LEU A 506 -0.80 16.90 8.81
CA LEU A 506 -1.23 16.28 10.06
C LEU A 506 -2.74 16.37 10.18
N LEU A 507 -3.38 15.29 10.64
CA LEU A 507 -4.79 15.29 11.04
C LEU A 507 -4.91 14.96 12.54
N PRO A 508 -4.68 15.93 13.44
CA PRO A 508 -4.98 15.76 14.86
C PRO A 508 -6.49 15.53 15.03
N GLN A 509 -6.88 14.58 15.87
CA GLN A 509 -8.28 14.15 15.99
C GLN A 509 -9.19 15.29 16.45
N ASP A 510 -8.80 16.00 17.51
CA ASP A 510 -9.57 17.12 18.09
C ASP A 510 -9.68 18.32 17.13
N LYS A 511 -8.87 18.34 16.06
CA LYS A 511 -8.79 19.44 15.09
C LYS A 511 -8.95 18.94 13.65
N LYS A 512 -9.61 17.78 13.45
CA LYS A 512 -9.72 17.13 12.14
C LYS A 512 -10.34 18.05 11.08
N GLU A 513 -11.41 18.76 11.44
CA GLU A 513 -12.08 19.69 10.53
C GLU A 513 -11.24 20.94 10.21
N LEU A 514 -10.52 21.47 11.22
CA LEU A 514 -9.61 22.60 11.03
C LEU A 514 -8.44 22.21 10.12
N ALA A 515 -7.82 21.04 10.37
CA ALA A 515 -6.74 20.49 9.56
C ALA A 515 -7.19 20.22 8.12
N GLY A 516 -8.36 19.59 7.94
CA GLY A 516 -8.93 19.36 6.62
C GLY A 516 -9.21 20.67 5.86
N THR A 517 -9.71 21.69 6.56
CA THR A 517 -9.96 23.01 5.97
C THR A 517 -8.66 23.71 5.60
N ALA A 518 -7.63 23.63 6.44
CA ALA A 518 -6.30 24.15 6.15
C ALA A 518 -5.72 23.49 4.88
N LYS A 519 -5.79 22.15 4.78
CA LYS A 519 -5.36 21.41 3.58
C LYS A 519 -6.13 21.83 2.33
N SER A 520 -7.46 22.03 2.43
CA SER A 520 -8.29 22.49 1.31
C SER A 520 -7.90 23.88 0.79
N ARG A 521 -7.31 24.77 1.60
CA ARG A 521 -6.80 26.07 1.13
C ARG A 521 -5.67 25.90 0.12
N PHE A 522 -4.80 24.90 0.31
CA PHE A 522 -3.74 24.58 -0.64
C PHE A 522 -4.25 23.92 -1.93
N SER A 523 -5.42 23.27 -1.90
CA SER A 523 -6.03 22.73 -3.13
C SER A 523 -6.31 23.84 -4.15
N ALA A 524 -6.68 25.04 -3.70
CA ALA A 524 -7.05 26.17 -4.58
C ALA A 524 -8.13 25.85 -5.63
N LYS A 525 -8.98 24.82 -5.38
CA LYS A 525 -9.94 24.27 -6.36
C LYS A 525 -9.28 23.66 -7.61
N ASP A 526 -8.07 23.14 -7.46
CA ASP A 526 -7.39 22.39 -8.51
C ASP A 526 -7.77 20.92 -8.57
N TYR A 527 -8.40 20.37 -7.54
CA TYR A 527 -8.73 18.93 -7.51
C TYR A 527 -7.46 18.04 -7.60
N SER A 528 -6.40 18.43 -6.90
CA SER A 528 -5.10 17.77 -6.94
C SER A 528 -4.40 17.80 -5.58
N ASP A 529 -4.24 16.62 -4.96
CA ASP A 529 -3.47 16.45 -3.72
C ASP A 529 -1.99 16.82 -3.94
N HIS A 530 -1.45 16.44 -5.09
CA HIS A 530 -0.06 16.70 -5.47
C HIS A 530 0.23 18.20 -5.62
N MET A 531 -0.69 18.98 -6.21
CA MET A 531 -0.53 20.44 -6.30
C MET A 531 -0.74 21.14 -4.94
N ALA A 532 -1.62 20.60 -4.08
CA ALA A 532 -1.76 21.11 -2.73
C ALA A 532 -0.45 20.95 -1.93
N LEU A 533 0.25 19.83 -2.11
CA LEU A 533 1.57 19.59 -1.53
C LEU A 533 2.63 20.57 -2.05
N VAL A 534 2.64 20.87 -3.36
CA VAL A 534 3.54 21.88 -3.95
C VAL A 534 3.37 23.23 -3.25
N ARG A 535 2.13 23.72 -3.14
CA ARG A 535 1.83 25.02 -2.51
C ARG A 535 2.17 25.06 -1.03
N ALA A 536 1.92 23.97 -0.31
CA ALA A 536 2.29 23.87 1.10
C ALA A 536 3.81 23.95 1.29
N TYR A 537 4.59 23.32 0.39
CA TYR A 537 6.04 23.40 0.40
C TYR A 537 6.58 24.78 0.01
N GLU A 538 6.03 25.40 -1.03
CA GLU A 538 6.42 26.75 -1.45
C GLU A 538 6.19 27.77 -0.33
N GLY A 539 5.00 27.78 0.28
CA GLY A 539 4.72 28.70 1.38
C GLY A 539 5.56 28.41 2.63
N TRP A 540 5.91 27.15 2.89
CA TRP A 540 6.85 26.81 3.96
C TRP A 540 8.27 27.31 3.67
N LYS A 541 8.74 27.18 2.42
CA LYS A 541 10.06 27.66 2.00
C LYS A 541 10.15 29.19 2.08
N ASP A 542 9.05 29.89 1.81
CA ASP A 542 8.97 31.34 1.97
C ASP A 542 9.05 31.72 3.46
N ALA A 543 8.27 31.06 4.31
CA ALA A 543 8.32 31.24 5.76
C ALA A 543 9.70 30.86 6.36
N GLU A 544 10.40 29.88 5.80
CA GLU A 544 11.77 29.52 6.22
C GLU A 544 12.76 30.66 5.94
N ARG A 545 12.64 31.33 4.78
CA ARG A 545 13.48 32.51 4.49
C ARG A 545 13.19 33.68 5.43
N GLU A 546 11.97 33.79 5.92
CA GLU A 546 11.53 34.82 6.86
C GLU A 546 11.77 34.45 8.34
N GLY A 547 12.28 33.24 8.63
CA GLY A 547 12.47 32.76 10.00
C GLY A 547 11.19 32.34 10.73
N SER A 548 10.05 32.25 10.03
CA SER A 548 8.73 31.92 10.56
C SER A 548 8.25 30.50 10.21
N ALA A 549 9.13 29.63 9.71
CA ALA A 549 8.80 28.26 9.25
C ALA A 549 8.02 27.42 10.28
N TYR A 550 8.41 27.49 11.57
CA TYR A 550 7.72 26.73 12.62
C TYR A 550 6.27 27.19 12.79
N GLU A 551 6.05 28.51 12.82
CA GLU A 551 4.71 29.10 12.93
C GLU A 551 3.86 28.76 11.71
N TYR A 552 4.45 28.82 10.50
CA TYR A 552 3.79 28.40 9.27
C TYR A 552 3.32 26.94 9.34
N CYS A 553 4.20 26.03 9.79
CA CYS A 553 3.85 24.63 9.97
C CYS A 553 2.72 24.44 10.98
N TRP A 554 2.82 25.10 12.13
CA TRP A 554 1.81 25.01 13.19
C TRP A 554 0.43 25.48 12.71
N ARG A 555 0.36 26.66 12.06
CA ARG A 555 -0.88 27.26 11.57
C ARG A 555 -1.58 26.42 10.49
N ASN A 556 -0.80 25.69 9.70
CA ASN A 556 -1.28 24.92 8.56
C ASN A 556 -1.35 23.40 8.82
N PHE A 557 -1.13 22.96 10.07
CA PHE A 557 -1.10 21.54 10.43
C PHE A 557 -0.09 20.73 9.62
N LEU A 558 1.12 21.27 9.42
CA LEU A 558 2.22 20.61 8.72
C LEU A 558 3.28 20.12 9.70
N SER A 559 3.91 18.98 9.39
CA SER A 559 5.07 18.47 10.12
C SER A 559 6.35 19.18 9.67
N ALA A 560 6.93 20.02 10.52
CA ALA A 560 8.20 20.71 10.23
C ALA A 560 9.34 19.75 9.88
N GLN A 561 9.43 18.61 10.58
CA GLN A 561 10.42 17.57 10.29
C GLN A 561 10.21 16.95 8.91
N THR A 562 8.96 16.72 8.51
CA THR A 562 8.64 16.19 7.18
C THR A 562 8.98 17.22 6.11
N MET A 563 8.67 18.49 6.30
CA MET A 563 9.02 19.54 5.34
C MET A 563 10.53 19.64 5.12
N GLN A 564 11.32 19.54 6.19
CA GLN A 564 12.79 19.46 6.10
C GLN A 564 13.28 18.20 5.38
N ALA A 565 12.62 17.05 5.60
CA ALA A 565 12.93 15.82 4.89
C ALA A 565 12.64 15.94 3.38
N ILE A 566 11.50 16.56 3.01
CA ILE A 566 11.15 16.89 1.62
C ILE A 566 12.23 17.77 1.02
N HIS A 567 12.61 18.86 1.70
CA HIS A 567 13.65 19.77 1.24
C HIS A 567 15.00 19.06 0.99
N SER A 568 15.38 18.16 1.90
CA SER A 568 16.61 17.37 1.79
C SER A 568 16.58 16.39 0.60
N LEU A 569 15.44 15.72 0.37
CA LEU A 569 15.25 14.84 -0.78
C LEU A 569 15.28 15.61 -2.11
N ARG A 570 14.70 16.81 -2.17
CA ARG A 570 14.76 17.67 -3.36
C ARG A 570 16.21 17.93 -3.77
N LYS A 571 17.08 18.28 -2.81
CA LYS A 571 18.52 18.48 -3.04
C LYS A 571 19.18 17.19 -3.56
N GLN A 572 18.88 16.04 -2.96
CA GLN A 572 19.46 14.76 -3.37
C GLN A 572 19.04 14.36 -4.79
N PHE A 573 17.75 14.41 -5.09
CA PHE A 573 17.22 14.08 -6.41
C PHE A 573 17.74 15.03 -7.48
N SER A 574 17.79 16.34 -7.20
CA SER A 574 18.42 17.30 -8.10
C SER A 574 19.88 16.97 -8.37
N PHE A 575 20.64 16.53 -7.36
CA PHE A 575 22.02 16.10 -7.54
C PHE A 575 22.12 14.85 -8.44
N ILE A 576 21.29 13.83 -8.19
CA ILE A 576 21.32 12.58 -8.97
C ILE A 576 20.97 12.85 -10.44
N LEU A 577 19.93 13.64 -10.73
CA LEU A 577 19.58 13.95 -12.13
C LEU A 577 20.62 14.83 -12.84
N LYS A 578 21.29 15.70 -12.09
CA LYS A 578 22.41 16.50 -12.62
C LYS A 578 23.62 15.63 -12.94
N ASP A 579 23.97 14.71 -12.05
CA ASP A 579 25.05 13.74 -12.25
C ASP A 579 24.75 12.80 -13.43
N ALA A 580 23.48 12.43 -13.60
CA ALA A 580 22.99 11.65 -14.73
C ALA A 580 22.87 12.44 -16.05
N GLY A 581 23.15 13.76 -16.05
CA GLY A 581 23.09 14.62 -17.24
C GLY A 581 21.68 14.98 -17.72
N LEU A 582 20.62 14.64 -16.98
CA LEU A 582 19.23 14.91 -17.38
C LEU A 582 18.78 16.34 -17.07
N THR A 583 19.47 17.03 -16.17
CA THR A 583 19.21 18.44 -15.83
C THR A 583 20.46 19.26 -15.99
N ASP A 584 20.34 20.42 -16.64
CA ASP A 584 21.45 21.37 -16.78
C ASP A 584 21.94 21.92 -15.43
N GLY A 585 23.15 22.49 -15.42
CA GLY A 585 23.67 23.24 -14.27
C GLY A 585 22.85 24.50 -13.94
N ASP A 586 22.11 25.06 -14.90
CA ASP A 586 21.22 26.21 -14.70
C ASP A 586 19.83 25.74 -14.27
N MET A 587 19.45 26.02 -13.02
CA MET A 587 18.12 25.66 -12.52
C MET A 587 16.99 26.44 -13.22
N SER A 588 17.27 27.58 -13.84
CA SER A 588 16.24 28.39 -14.51
C SER A 588 15.78 27.75 -15.81
N SER A 589 16.68 27.09 -16.56
CA SER A 589 16.35 26.43 -17.83
C SER A 589 15.37 25.26 -17.64
N ASN A 590 15.61 24.46 -16.59
CA ASN A 590 14.83 23.27 -16.24
C ASN A 590 13.43 23.59 -15.65
N ASN A 591 13.11 24.87 -15.45
CA ASN A 591 11.89 25.33 -14.79
C ASN A 591 11.05 26.31 -15.60
N LYS A 592 11.38 26.50 -16.89
CA LYS A 592 10.69 27.44 -17.78
C LYS A 592 9.17 27.21 -17.84
N LEU A 593 8.71 25.97 -17.69
CA LEU A 593 7.30 25.60 -17.76
C LEU A 593 6.69 25.17 -16.43
N SER A 594 7.39 25.38 -15.30
CA SER A 594 6.90 25.02 -13.96
C SER A 594 5.61 25.75 -13.55
N HIS A 595 5.31 26.90 -14.19
CA HIS A 595 4.08 27.65 -13.98
C HIS A 595 2.85 27.05 -14.71
N SER A 596 3.06 26.18 -15.71
CA SER A 596 1.99 25.54 -16.47
C SER A 596 1.40 24.37 -15.66
N GLN A 597 0.32 24.63 -14.93
CA GLN A 597 -0.33 23.61 -14.12
C GLN A 597 -0.83 22.41 -14.94
N SER A 598 -1.34 22.66 -16.15
CA SER A 598 -1.83 21.60 -17.04
C SER A 598 -0.70 20.67 -17.47
N LEU A 599 0.48 21.21 -17.77
CA LEU A 599 1.66 20.39 -18.06
C LEU A 599 2.12 19.60 -16.84
N VAL A 600 2.19 20.24 -15.66
CA VAL A 600 2.56 19.52 -14.41
C VAL A 600 1.60 18.36 -14.14
N ARG A 601 0.29 18.52 -14.38
CA ARG A 601 -0.69 17.41 -14.30
C ARG A 601 -0.44 16.31 -15.32
N ALA A 602 -0.11 16.66 -16.56
CA ALA A 602 0.25 15.70 -17.57
C ALA A 602 1.49 14.88 -17.16
N ILE A 603 2.48 15.50 -16.52
CA ILE A 603 3.65 14.80 -16.00
C ILE A 603 3.30 13.93 -14.77
N ILE A 604 2.42 14.39 -13.89
CA ILE A 604 1.86 13.57 -12.82
C ILE A 604 1.16 12.34 -13.42
N CYS A 605 0.38 12.50 -14.50
CA CYS A 605 -0.23 11.41 -15.23
C CYS A 605 0.81 10.43 -15.78
N ALA A 606 1.86 10.92 -16.42
CA ALA A 606 2.95 10.10 -16.96
C ALA A 606 3.63 9.22 -15.89
N GLY A 607 3.78 9.76 -14.69
CA GLY A 607 4.40 9.06 -13.56
C GLY A 607 3.46 8.05 -12.90
N LEU A 608 2.21 8.44 -12.65
CA LEU A 608 1.28 7.64 -11.84
C LEU A 608 0.53 6.57 -12.66
N TYR A 609 0.49 6.69 -13.99
CA TYR A 609 -0.05 5.65 -14.86
C TYR A 609 0.61 4.29 -14.61
N PRO A 610 -0.15 3.17 -14.57
CA PRO A 610 -1.57 3.00 -14.90
C PRO A 610 -2.53 3.23 -13.73
N GLY A 611 -2.10 3.87 -12.64
CA GLY A 611 -2.95 4.24 -11.51
C GLY A 611 -3.98 5.30 -11.91
N ILE A 612 -5.08 4.85 -12.51
CA ILE A 612 -6.15 5.70 -13.05
C ILE A 612 -7.52 5.26 -12.52
N ALA A 613 -8.38 6.24 -12.24
CA ALA A 613 -9.75 6.03 -11.86
C ALA A 613 -10.69 6.91 -12.71
N SER A 614 -11.74 6.31 -13.25
CA SER A 614 -12.80 7.03 -13.95
C SER A 614 -13.70 7.76 -12.96
N VAL A 615 -14.01 9.01 -13.25
CA VAL A 615 -14.99 9.83 -12.51
C VAL A 615 -16.36 9.66 -13.16
N VAL A 616 -17.24 8.91 -12.52
CA VAL A 616 -18.58 8.64 -13.03
C VAL A 616 -19.58 9.56 -12.33
N HIS A 617 -20.06 10.57 -13.06
CA HIS A 617 -21.11 11.47 -12.59
C HIS A 617 -22.49 10.81 -12.62
N ARG A 618 -23.19 10.87 -11.49
CA ARG A 618 -24.62 10.57 -11.36
C ARG A 618 -25.38 11.87 -11.07
N GLU A 619 -26.71 11.78 -11.06
CA GLU A 619 -27.60 12.94 -10.96
C GLU A 619 -27.27 13.92 -9.83
N THR A 620 -26.84 13.40 -8.68
CA THR A 620 -26.54 14.15 -7.45
C THR A 620 -25.26 13.70 -6.75
N THR A 621 -24.54 12.72 -7.32
CA THR A 621 -23.36 12.08 -6.69
C THR A 621 -22.31 11.76 -7.74
N MET A 622 -21.07 11.54 -7.31
CA MET A 622 -20.01 10.97 -8.16
C MET A 622 -19.52 9.65 -7.55
N SER A 623 -19.08 8.75 -8.41
CA SER A 623 -18.45 7.49 -8.00
C SER A 623 -17.17 7.27 -8.80
N PHE A 624 -16.18 6.65 -8.18
CA PHE A 624 -14.88 6.39 -8.79
C PHE A 624 -14.75 4.92 -9.15
N LYS A 625 -14.14 4.63 -10.30
CA LYS A 625 -13.90 3.25 -10.73
C LYS A 625 -12.49 3.02 -11.26
N THR A 626 -11.84 1.94 -10.82
CA THR A 626 -10.53 1.49 -11.27
C THR A 626 -10.63 0.18 -12.04
N MET A 627 -9.56 -0.18 -12.76
CA MET A 627 -9.47 -1.43 -13.51
C MET A 627 -9.65 -2.68 -12.69
N ASP A 628 -8.88 -2.78 -11.63
CA ASP A 628 -8.78 -4.07 -10.97
C ASP A 628 -9.91 -4.27 -9.95
N ASP A 629 -10.37 -3.19 -9.30
CA ASP A 629 -11.31 -3.29 -8.17
C ASP A 629 -12.74 -2.82 -8.47
N GLY A 630 -13.02 -2.33 -9.68
CA GLY A 630 -14.31 -1.71 -9.97
C GLY A 630 -14.52 -0.44 -9.14
N GLN A 631 -15.57 -0.39 -8.29
CA GLN A 631 -15.87 0.83 -7.51
C GLN A 631 -14.89 1.03 -6.35
N VAL A 632 -14.30 2.22 -6.27
CA VAL A 632 -13.36 2.63 -5.21
C VAL A 632 -13.81 3.91 -4.52
N LEU A 633 -13.19 4.21 -3.38
CA LEU A 633 -13.44 5.41 -2.58
C LEU A 633 -12.16 6.26 -2.49
N LEU A 634 -12.33 7.57 -2.26
CA LEU A 634 -11.21 8.44 -1.91
C LEU A 634 -10.98 8.42 -0.40
N TYR A 635 -9.72 8.42 0.01
CA TYR A 635 -9.36 8.52 1.42
C TYR A 635 -9.78 9.88 1.99
N ALA A 636 -10.25 9.92 3.24
CA ALA A 636 -10.83 11.15 3.82
C ALA A 636 -9.84 12.33 3.92
N ASN A 637 -8.53 12.06 3.87
CA ASN A 637 -7.47 13.07 3.86
C ASN A 637 -7.18 13.63 2.44
N SER A 638 -7.71 13.03 1.37
CA SER A 638 -7.57 13.59 0.03
C SER A 638 -8.37 14.88 -0.09
N VAL A 639 -7.82 15.90 -0.74
CA VAL A 639 -8.54 17.14 -1.06
C VAL A 639 -9.76 16.86 -1.95
N ASN A 640 -9.68 15.82 -2.80
CA ASN A 640 -10.75 15.42 -3.70
C ASN A 640 -11.95 14.78 -2.99
N ALA A 641 -11.74 14.22 -1.79
CA ALA A 641 -12.83 13.66 -0.98
C ALA A 641 -13.82 14.73 -0.45
N ARG A 642 -13.44 16.02 -0.50
CA ARG A 642 -14.25 17.14 0.00
C ARG A 642 -15.08 17.84 -1.08
N TYR A 643 -14.84 17.56 -2.36
CA TYR A 643 -15.63 18.15 -3.44
C TYR A 643 -16.88 17.31 -3.70
N GLN A 644 -18.00 17.97 -4.02
CA GLN A 644 -19.22 17.28 -4.45
C GLN A 644 -19.17 16.84 -5.91
N THR A 645 -18.43 17.60 -6.73
CA THR A 645 -18.21 17.36 -8.15
C THR A 645 -16.75 17.60 -8.50
N ILE A 646 -16.20 16.78 -9.38
CA ILE A 646 -14.85 16.93 -9.94
C ILE A 646 -15.02 17.11 -11.45
N PRO A 647 -14.53 18.21 -12.05
CA PRO A 647 -14.78 18.51 -13.47
C PRO A 647 -13.92 17.68 -14.44
N TYR A 648 -13.06 16.81 -13.92
CA TYR A 648 -12.16 15.97 -14.70
C TYR A 648 -12.76 14.57 -14.91
N PRO A 649 -12.64 13.98 -16.12
CA PRO A 649 -13.12 12.63 -16.41
C PRO A 649 -12.29 11.55 -15.69
N TRP A 650 -11.05 11.86 -15.34
CA TRP A 650 -10.11 10.92 -14.74
C TRP A 650 -9.45 11.49 -13.49
N LEU A 651 -9.16 10.60 -12.55
CA LEU A 651 -8.21 10.82 -11.47
C LEU A 651 -7.01 9.89 -11.68
N VAL A 652 -5.80 10.43 -11.64
CA VAL A 652 -4.58 9.63 -11.49
C VAL A 652 -4.18 9.55 -10.03
N PHE A 653 -3.62 8.42 -9.60
CA PHE A 653 -3.27 8.16 -8.21
C PHE A 653 -1.99 7.32 -8.07
N GLY A 654 -1.24 7.52 -6.98
CA GLY A 654 -0.04 6.73 -6.68
C GLY A 654 -0.37 5.41 -6.00
N GLU A 655 -1.08 5.48 -4.88
CA GLU A 655 -1.39 4.33 -4.04
C GLU A 655 -2.90 4.10 -3.88
N LYS A 656 -3.31 2.83 -4.02
CA LYS A 656 -4.58 2.31 -3.53
C LYS A 656 -4.33 1.26 -2.45
N VAL A 657 -5.21 1.19 -1.46
CA VAL A 657 -5.12 0.20 -0.38
C VAL A 657 -6.50 -0.36 -0.04
N LYS A 658 -6.59 -1.68 0.09
CA LYS A 658 -7.79 -2.39 0.56
C LYS A 658 -7.73 -2.54 2.08
N VAL A 659 -8.72 -1.97 2.77
CA VAL A 659 -8.89 -2.10 4.23
C VAL A 659 -10.22 -2.79 4.52
N ASN A 660 -11.33 -2.06 4.40
CA ASN A 660 -12.71 -2.56 4.41
C ASN A 660 -13.39 -2.37 3.04
N ALA A 661 -12.89 -1.40 2.28
CA ALA A 661 -13.12 -1.14 0.86
C ALA A 661 -11.76 -0.74 0.26
N VAL A 662 -11.71 -0.52 -1.05
CA VAL A 662 -10.50 -0.03 -1.73
C VAL A 662 -10.51 1.50 -1.70
N PHE A 663 -9.45 2.08 -1.15
CA PHE A 663 -9.27 3.53 -1.05
C PHE A 663 -8.08 4.00 -1.87
N ILE A 664 -8.29 5.05 -2.65
CA ILE A 664 -7.22 5.85 -3.26
C ILE A 664 -6.75 6.88 -2.23
N ARG A 665 -5.43 6.91 -1.96
CA ARG A 665 -4.85 7.78 -0.91
C ARG A 665 -4.72 9.24 -1.34
N ASP A 666 -4.21 9.43 -2.54
CA ASP A 666 -3.89 10.71 -3.17
C ASP A 666 -4.42 10.69 -4.61
N SER A 667 -4.83 11.85 -5.13
CA SER A 667 -5.31 11.92 -6.51
C SER A 667 -5.13 13.28 -7.17
N THR A 668 -5.05 13.27 -8.50
CA THR A 668 -5.06 14.47 -9.35
C THR A 668 -6.04 14.29 -10.49
N GLY A 669 -6.92 15.28 -10.69
CA GLY A 669 -7.78 15.35 -11.87
C GLY A 669 -6.97 15.58 -13.16
N VAL A 670 -7.21 14.75 -14.17
CA VAL A 670 -6.57 14.87 -15.49
C VAL A 670 -7.61 14.77 -16.61
N SER A 671 -7.31 15.43 -17.73
CA SER A 671 -8.15 15.46 -18.91
C SER A 671 -7.87 14.28 -19.84
N ASP A 672 -8.63 14.18 -20.93
CA ASP A 672 -8.46 13.09 -21.91
C ASP A 672 -7.19 13.28 -22.71
N SER A 673 -6.92 14.51 -23.15
CA SER A 673 -5.69 14.85 -23.85
C SER A 673 -4.45 14.51 -23.03
N MET A 674 -4.48 14.78 -21.71
CA MET A 674 -3.40 14.40 -20.80
C MET A 674 -3.20 12.88 -20.75
N LEU A 675 -4.29 12.13 -20.59
CA LEU A 675 -4.24 10.66 -20.52
C LEU A 675 -3.79 10.02 -21.83
N ILE A 676 -4.25 10.54 -22.97
CA ILE A 676 -3.91 10.04 -24.31
C ILE A 676 -2.42 10.24 -24.59
N LEU A 677 -1.91 11.46 -24.37
CA LEU A 677 -0.53 11.77 -24.69
C LEU A 677 0.46 11.11 -23.71
N PHE A 678 0.16 11.15 -22.40
CA PHE A 678 1.10 10.77 -21.35
C PHE A 678 0.79 9.44 -20.65
N GLY A 679 -0.31 8.78 -20.99
CA GLY A 679 -0.60 7.42 -20.55
C GLY A 679 0.14 6.35 -21.35
N GLY A 680 -0.39 5.13 -21.32
CA GLY A 680 0.18 3.96 -21.99
C GLY A 680 0.00 3.94 -23.51
N THR A 681 0.33 2.80 -24.12
CA THR A 681 0.26 2.59 -25.56
C THR A 681 -1.16 2.73 -26.09
N LEU A 682 -1.31 3.41 -27.23
CA LEU A 682 -2.58 3.59 -27.94
C LEU A 682 -2.67 2.60 -29.10
N HIS A 683 -3.82 1.96 -29.24
CA HIS A 683 -4.14 1.09 -30.36
C HIS A 683 -5.38 1.59 -31.10
N ARG A 684 -5.43 1.40 -32.43
CA ARG A 684 -6.64 1.67 -33.21
C ARG A 684 -7.69 0.61 -32.89
N GLY A 685 -8.92 1.05 -32.65
CA GLY A 685 -10.07 0.19 -32.48
C GLY A 685 -10.69 -0.22 -33.83
N VAL A 686 -11.85 -0.87 -33.76
CA VAL A 686 -12.53 -1.48 -34.92
C VAL A 686 -13.11 -0.43 -35.91
N GLN A 687 -13.36 0.79 -35.45
CA GLN A 687 -14.02 1.85 -36.23
C GLN A 687 -13.11 3.08 -36.32
N GLY A 688 -13.25 3.88 -37.39
CA GLY A 688 -12.56 5.17 -37.48
C GLY A 688 -12.91 6.05 -36.27
N GLY A 689 -11.90 6.70 -35.68
CA GLY A 689 -12.09 7.54 -34.49
C GLY A 689 -12.14 6.78 -33.15
N HIS A 690 -11.93 5.45 -33.17
CA HIS A 690 -11.87 4.64 -31.96
C HIS A 690 -10.40 4.37 -31.59
N LEU A 691 -9.98 4.82 -30.41
CA LEU A 691 -8.68 4.50 -29.80
C LEU A 691 -8.87 3.65 -28.55
N LYS A 692 -7.91 2.75 -28.30
CA LYS A 692 -7.88 1.83 -27.17
C LYS A 692 -6.59 1.96 -26.37
N MET A 693 -6.68 1.83 -25.06
CA MET A 693 -5.52 1.64 -24.16
C MET A 693 -5.80 0.51 -23.18
N LEU A 694 -4.76 -0.05 -22.57
CA LEU A 694 -4.85 -1.15 -21.59
C LEU A 694 -5.69 -2.32 -22.13
N ASP A 695 -5.32 -2.81 -23.32
CA ASP A 695 -6.00 -3.93 -23.99
C ASP A 695 -7.53 -3.72 -24.20
N GLY A 696 -7.94 -2.45 -24.36
CA GLY A 696 -9.34 -2.08 -24.57
C GLY A 696 -10.13 -1.82 -23.27
N TYR A 697 -9.46 -1.78 -22.12
CA TYR A 697 -10.08 -1.34 -20.88
C TYR A 697 -10.48 0.14 -20.93
N ILE A 698 -9.73 0.96 -21.68
CA ILE A 698 -10.08 2.34 -21.98
C ILE A 698 -10.41 2.43 -23.47
N ASP A 699 -11.68 2.67 -23.77
CA ASP A 699 -12.15 3.01 -25.13
C ASP A 699 -12.40 4.52 -25.23
N LEU A 700 -11.75 5.14 -26.21
CA LEU A 700 -11.85 6.56 -26.51
C LEU A 700 -12.50 6.71 -27.90
N PHE A 701 -13.63 7.40 -27.95
CA PHE A 701 -14.36 7.66 -29.19
C PHE A 701 -14.32 9.14 -29.53
N MET A 702 -13.79 9.46 -30.70
CA MET A 702 -13.64 10.82 -31.20
C MET A 702 -13.79 10.85 -32.72
N ASP A 703 -13.65 12.04 -33.32
CA ASP A 703 -13.58 12.16 -34.77
C ASP A 703 -12.36 11.39 -35.32
N PRO A 704 -12.47 10.67 -36.47
CA PRO A 704 -11.35 9.93 -37.04
C PRO A 704 -10.09 10.77 -37.27
N SER A 705 -10.23 12.00 -37.75
CA SER A 705 -9.08 12.88 -37.98
C SER A 705 -8.40 13.31 -36.68
N LEU A 706 -9.20 13.51 -35.62
CA LEU A 706 -8.69 13.81 -34.29
C LEU A 706 -7.95 12.61 -33.68
N ALA A 707 -8.48 11.40 -33.85
CA ALA A 707 -7.82 10.17 -33.42
C ALA A 707 -6.47 9.97 -34.12
N ASP A 708 -6.43 10.19 -35.43
CA ASP A 708 -5.18 10.14 -36.21
C ASP A 708 -4.18 11.21 -35.74
N CYS A 709 -4.65 12.42 -35.45
CA CYS A 709 -3.82 13.49 -34.90
C CYS A 709 -3.19 13.08 -33.57
N TYR A 710 -3.96 12.54 -32.63
CA TYR A 710 -3.44 12.08 -31.34
C TYR A 710 -2.45 10.93 -31.47
N LEU A 711 -2.70 9.97 -32.36
CA LEU A 711 -1.76 8.87 -32.61
C LEU A 711 -0.42 9.40 -33.13
N ASN A 712 -0.45 10.27 -34.15
CA ASN A 712 0.76 10.84 -34.72
C ASN A 712 1.52 11.72 -33.70
N LEU A 713 0.80 12.54 -32.94
CA LEU A 713 1.40 13.38 -31.90
C LEU A 713 2.05 12.53 -30.80
N LYS A 714 1.39 11.47 -30.35
CA LYS A 714 1.95 10.56 -29.35
C LYS A 714 3.20 9.85 -29.88
N GLU A 715 3.14 9.33 -31.10
CA GLU A 715 4.29 8.64 -31.71
C GLU A 715 5.50 9.57 -31.83
N GLU A 716 5.31 10.80 -32.31
CA GLU A 716 6.39 11.78 -32.41
C GLU A 716 6.88 12.23 -31.03
N LEU A 717 5.98 12.36 -30.04
CA LEU A 717 6.34 12.69 -28.67
C LEU A 717 7.22 11.59 -28.05
N ASP A 718 6.82 10.33 -28.19
CA ASP A 718 7.54 9.17 -27.67
C ASP A 718 8.93 9.04 -28.34
N LYS A 719 9.04 9.27 -29.65
CA LYS A 719 10.33 9.30 -30.38
C LYS A 719 11.27 10.38 -29.84
N VAL A 720 10.76 11.59 -29.61
CA VAL A 720 11.59 12.71 -29.15
C VAL A 720 12.01 12.51 -27.68
N ILE A 721 11.15 11.94 -26.82
CA ILE A 721 11.51 11.53 -25.46
C ILE A 721 12.60 10.46 -25.50
N GLN A 722 12.46 9.45 -26.36
CA GLN A 722 13.45 8.39 -26.49
C GLN A 722 14.82 8.94 -26.91
N LYS A 723 14.88 9.84 -27.90
CA LYS A 723 16.12 10.52 -28.30
C LYS A 723 16.78 11.26 -27.14
N LYS A 724 16.00 11.97 -26.33
CA LYS A 724 16.51 12.68 -25.14
C LYS A 724 17.04 11.73 -24.06
N LEU A 725 16.45 10.54 -23.92
CA LEU A 725 16.92 9.51 -23.00
C LEU A 725 18.18 8.79 -23.53
N GLU A 726 18.36 8.72 -24.85
CA GLU A 726 19.56 8.18 -25.50
C GLU A 726 20.74 9.16 -25.43
N ASP A 727 20.50 10.44 -25.70
CA ASP A 727 21.47 11.52 -25.54
C ASP A 727 20.91 12.65 -24.65
N PRO A 728 21.33 12.69 -23.37
CA PRO A 728 20.91 13.72 -22.43
C PRO A 728 21.28 15.15 -22.85
N ASN A 729 22.16 15.37 -23.83
CA ASN A 729 22.54 16.72 -24.27
C ASN A 729 21.56 17.35 -25.26
N ILE A 730 20.64 16.57 -25.85
CA ILE A 730 19.68 17.07 -26.84
C ILE A 730 18.74 18.11 -26.21
N ASP A 731 18.56 19.28 -26.84
CA ASP A 731 17.51 20.23 -26.44
C ASP A 731 16.20 19.91 -27.17
N LEU A 732 15.31 19.24 -26.44
CA LEU A 732 13.99 18.84 -26.89
C LEU A 732 13.12 20.00 -27.39
N TYR A 733 13.33 21.22 -26.87
CA TYR A 733 12.59 22.42 -27.28
C TYR A 733 13.21 23.14 -28.48
N LYS A 734 14.44 22.76 -28.87
CA LYS A 734 15.07 23.23 -30.10
C LYS A 734 14.73 22.29 -31.25
N GLU A 735 14.90 20.99 -31.07
CA GLU A 735 14.62 19.98 -32.10
C GLU A 735 13.12 19.72 -32.27
N GLY A 736 12.36 19.65 -31.17
CA GLY A 736 10.93 19.39 -31.14
C GLY A 736 10.07 20.62 -30.90
N LYS A 737 10.54 21.82 -31.26
CA LYS A 737 9.90 23.11 -30.89
C LYS A 737 8.39 23.15 -31.13
N TYR A 738 7.95 22.85 -32.36
CA TYR A 738 6.54 22.91 -32.75
C TYR A 738 5.71 21.80 -32.12
N LEU A 739 6.29 20.60 -31.97
CA LEU A 739 5.66 19.48 -31.27
C LEU A 739 5.38 19.84 -29.81
N MET A 740 6.37 20.44 -29.11
CA MET A 740 6.20 20.86 -27.73
C MET A 740 5.16 21.98 -27.56
N LEU A 741 5.06 22.90 -28.52
CA LEU A 741 4.01 23.93 -28.51
C LEU A 741 2.62 23.29 -28.72
N ALA A 742 2.50 22.35 -29.65
CA ALA A 742 1.25 21.63 -29.90
C ALA A 742 0.81 20.82 -28.65
N VAL A 743 1.73 20.10 -28.01
CA VAL A 743 1.46 19.35 -26.78
C VAL A 743 1.00 20.29 -25.66
N GLN A 744 1.66 21.44 -25.48
CA GLN A 744 1.27 22.42 -24.47
C GLN A 744 -0.15 22.95 -24.72
N GLU A 745 -0.44 23.37 -25.96
CA GLU A 745 -1.74 23.92 -26.35
C GLU A 745 -2.87 22.91 -26.14
N ILE A 746 -2.66 21.66 -26.56
CA ILE A 746 -3.63 20.57 -26.41
C ILE A 746 -3.91 20.28 -24.93
N VAL A 747 -2.86 20.19 -24.11
CA VAL A 747 -3.00 19.89 -22.68
C VAL A 747 -3.62 21.05 -21.90
N SER A 748 -3.39 22.30 -22.30
CA SER A 748 -4.01 23.46 -21.66
C SER A 748 -5.42 23.77 -22.17
N GLY A 749 -5.73 23.43 -23.42
CA GLY A 749 -6.98 23.77 -24.10
C GLY A 749 -8.12 22.76 -23.91
N ASP A 750 -7.84 21.58 -23.34
CA ASP A 750 -8.86 20.54 -23.12
C ASP A 750 -9.89 20.97 -22.06
N GLN A 751 -11.15 21.10 -22.50
CA GLN A 751 -12.28 21.52 -21.69
C GLN A 751 -12.83 20.43 -20.75
N CYS A 752 -12.24 19.23 -20.76
CA CYS A 752 -12.66 18.09 -19.94
C CYS A 752 -14.12 17.67 -20.19
N GLU A 753 -14.64 17.89 -21.40
CA GLU A 753 -16.03 17.57 -21.77
C GLU A 753 -16.26 16.09 -22.10
N GLY A 754 -15.19 15.28 -22.12
CA GLY A 754 -15.24 13.90 -22.52
C GLY A 754 -16.19 13.05 -21.67
N ARG A 755 -16.98 12.21 -22.35
CA ARG A 755 -17.95 11.29 -21.72
C ARG A 755 -17.54 9.86 -22.05
N PHE A 756 -16.75 9.24 -21.18
CA PHE A 756 -16.27 7.86 -21.40
C PHE A 756 -17.19 6.83 -20.77
N VAL A 757 -17.26 5.68 -21.43
CA VAL A 757 -18.02 4.51 -20.99
C VAL A 757 -17.01 3.40 -20.73
N PHE A 758 -17.01 2.93 -19.49
CA PHE A 758 -16.24 1.77 -19.09
C PHE A 758 -16.81 0.49 -19.73
N GLY A 759 -15.96 -0.31 -20.39
CA GLY A 759 -16.27 -1.66 -20.89
C GLY A 759 -17.32 -1.71 -22.00
N ARG A 760 -16.96 -1.31 -23.23
CA ARG A 760 -17.89 -1.36 -24.37
C ARG A 760 -17.31 -2.20 -25.52
N GLU A 761 -17.58 -3.51 -25.53
CA GLU A 761 -17.46 -4.25 -26.78
C GLU A 761 -18.56 -3.83 -27.77
N SER A 762 -18.19 -3.65 -29.04
CA SER A 762 -19.13 -3.31 -30.11
C SER A 762 -19.08 -4.36 -31.21
N LYS A 763 -20.21 -5.03 -31.49
CA LYS A 763 -20.50 -5.58 -32.83
C LYS A 763 -21.93 -5.24 -33.28
N ARG A 764 -22.06 -4.99 -34.59
CA ARG A 764 -23.26 -4.54 -35.33
C ARG A 764 -24.34 -5.65 -35.41
N PRO A 765 -25.63 -5.29 -35.65
CA PRO A 765 -26.73 -6.25 -35.67
C PRO A 765 -26.78 -7.09 -36.96
N LYS A 766 -27.07 -8.39 -36.82
CA LYS A 766 -27.72 -9.22 -37.84
C LYS A 766 -29.08 -9.66 -37.30
N GLU A 767 -30.09 -9.64 -38.16
CA GLU A 767 -31.45 -10.07 -37.85
C GLU A 767 -31.47 -11.59 -37.54
N SER A 768 -32.04 -11.99 -36.40
CA SER A 768 -32.31 -13.40 -36.08
C SER A 768 -33.76 -13.58 -35.64
N SER A 769 -34.50 -14.39 -36.38
CA SER A 769 -35.91 -14.71 -36.24
C SER A 769 -36.13 -15.95 -35.37
N ASP A 770 -35.94 -15.87 -34.05
CA ASP A 770 -36.15 -17.05 -33.19
C ASP A 770 -36.85 -16.73 -31.85
N ASP A 771 -38.15 -17.04 -31.78
CA ASP A 771 -39.08 -16.77 -30.66
C ASP A 771 -38.88 -17.71 -29.44
N SER A 772 -37.87 -18.60 -29.44
CA SER A 772 -37.82 -19.79 -28.55
C SER A 772 -36.83 -19.74 -27.37
N ARG A 773 -36.05 -18.66 -27.20
CA ARG A 773 -34.92 -18.62 -26.24
C ARG A 773 -35.27 -18.50 -24.75
N PHE A 774 -36.43 -17.93 -24.40
CA PHE A 774 -36.73 -17.52 -23.00
C PHE A 774 -37.85 -18.33 -22.32
N THR A 775 -38.30 -19.42 -22.94
CA THR A 775 -39.47 -20.18 -22.49
C THR A 775 -39.16 -21.61 -22.02
N LYS A 776 -37.93 -22.12 -22.20
CA LYS A 776 -37.56 -23.51 -21.87
C LYS A 776 -37.51 -23.81 -20.36
N ASP A 777 -37.18 -22.83 -19.51
CA ASP A 777 -36.96 -23.06 -18.05
C ASP A 777 -38.19 -22.74 -17.16
N GLY A 778 -39.38 -22.59 -17.75
CA GLY A 778 -40.63 -22.32 -16.99
C GLY A 778 -40.73 -20.92 -16.33
N SER A 779 -39.68 -20.11 -16.39
CA SER A 779 -39.66 -18.74 -15.84
C SER A 779 -40.58 -17.79 -16.63
N ASN A 780 -41.43 -17.02 -15.93
CA ASN A 780 -42.30 -16.03 -16.56
C ASN A 780 -41.48 -14.82 -17.08
N PRO A 781 -41.51 -14.52 -18.38
CA PRO A 781 -40.72 -13.42 -18.97
C PRO A 781 -40.97 -12.05 -18.33
N LYS A 782 -42.19 -11.77 -17.86
CA LYS A 782 -42.50 -10.50 -17.19
C LYS A 782 -41.78 -10.36 -15.84
N SER A 783 -41.75 -11.43 -15.05
CA SER A 783 -41.09 -11.41 -13.73
C SER A 783 -39.57 -11.42 -13.85
N LEU A 784 -39.04 -12.13 -14.85
CA LEU A 784 -37.61 -12.13 -15.15
C LEU A 784 -37.12 -10.73 -15.56
N LEU A 785 -37.82 -10.06 -16.49
CA LEU A 785 -37.49 -8.70 -16.90
C LEU A 785 -37.54 -7.71 -15.73
N GLN A 786 -38.57 -7.80 -14.88
CA GLN A 786 -38.67 -6.97 -13.70
C GLN A 786 -37.52 -7.21 -12.72
N THR A 787 -37.15 -8.46 -12.48
CA THR A 787 -36.08 -8.83 -11.54
C THR A 787 -34.71 -8.30 -12.02
N LEU A 788 -34.44 -8.44 -13.32
CA LEU A 788 -33.21 -7.92 -13.94
C LEU A 788 -33.13 -6.39 -13.81
N LEU A 789 -34.20 -5.68 -14.18
CA LEU A 789 -34.27 -4.22 -14.06
C LEU A 789 -34.03 -3.74 -12.63
N MET A 790 -34.61 -4.41 -11.63
CA MET A 790 -34.41 -4.04 -10.23
C MET A 790 -32.97 -4.31 -9.75
N ARG A 791 -32.33 -5.42 -10.15
CA ARG A 791 -30.92 -5.72 -9.80
C ARG A 791 -29.93 -4.72 -10.39
N ALA A 792 -30.21 -4.17 -11.56
CA ALA A 792 -29.44 -3.07 -12.14
C ALA A 792 -29.82 -1.68 -11.58
N GLY A 793 -30.66 -1.59 -10.55
CA GLY A 793 -31.03 -0.32 -9.92
C GLY A 793 -32.04 0.51 -10.73
N HIS A 794 -32.96 -0.12 -11.47
CA HIS A 794 -34.01 0.56 -12.24
C HIS A 794 -35.44 0.26 -11.74
N SER A 795 -36.39 1.15 -12.09
CA SER A 795 -37.81 0.98 -11.78
C SER A 795 -38.46 -0.16 -12.58
N PRO A 796 -39.51 -0.82 -12.05
CA PRO A 796 -40.22 -1.90 -12.74
C PRO A 796 -40.74 -1.50 -14.14
N PRO A 797 -40.78 -2.43 -15.12
CA PRO A 797 -41.25 -2.16 -16.46
C PRO A 797 -42.76 -1.89 -16.49
N LYS A 798 -43.21 -0.93 -17.32
CA LYS A 798 -44.64 -0.59 -17.47
C LYS A 798 -45.21 -1.15 -18.78
N TYR A 799 -46.36 -1.81 -18.71
CA TYR A 799 -47.02 -2.39 -19.88
C TYR A 799 -48.24 -1.56 -20.30
N LYS A 800 -48.39 -1.33 -21.61
CA LYS A 800 -49.56 -0.72 -22.24
C LYS A 800 -50.06 -1.65 -23.32
N THR A 801 -51.32 -2.08 -23.23
CA THR A 801 -51.88 -3.06 -24.16
C THR A 801 -53.08 -2.48 -24.89
N LYS A 802 -53.07 -2.58 -26.23
CA LYS A 802 -54.13 -2.08 -27.10
C LYS A 802 -54.84 -3.25 -27.79
N HIS A 803 -56.17 -3.21 -27.82
CA HIS A 803 -56.97 -4.13 -28.62
C HIS A 803 -57.02 -3.64 -30.07
N LEU A 804 -56.74 -4.54 -31.02
CA LEU A 804 -56.70 -4.26 -32.44
C LEU A 804 -58.03 -4.63 -33.10
N LYS A 805 -58.27 -4.06 -34.30
CA LYS A 805 -59.47 -4.36 -35.10
C LYS A 805 -59.53 -5.84 -35.54
N THR A 806 -58.41 -6.56 -35.49
CA THR A 806 -58.29 -8.00 -35.81
C THR A 806 -58.66 -8.93 -34.65
N ASN A 807 -59.27 -8.42 -33.57
CA ASN A 807 -59.57 -9.16 -32.33
C ASN A 807 -58.33 -9.74 -31.61
N GLU A 808 -57.19 -9.10 -31.81
CA GLU A 808 -55.92 -9.42 -31.13
C GLU A 808 -55.48 -8.25 -30.25
N PHE A 809 -54.64 -8.54 -29.26
CA PHE A 809 -54.03 -7.57 -28.38
C PHE A 809 -52.57 -7.38 -28.77
N ARG A 810 -52.12 -6.12 -28.80
CA ARG A 810 -50.69 -5.80 -28.94
C ARG A 810 -50.26 -5.01 -27.72
N ALA A 811 -49.21 -5.48 -27.06
CA ALA A 811 -48.67 -4.83 -25.88
C ALA A 811 -47.32 -4.16 -26.17
N LEU A 812 -47.07 -3.11 -25.41
CA LEU A 812 -45.84 -2.35 -25.39
C LEU A 812 -45.31 -2.36 -23.97
N VAL A 813 -44.04 -2.68 -23.79
CA VAL A 813 -43.33 -2.56 -22.51
C VAL A 813 -42.37 -1.38 -22.55
N GLU A 814 -42.40 -0.54 -21.52
CA GLU A 814 -41.62 0.69 -21.41
C GLU A 814 -40.77 0.69 -20.13
N PHE A 815 -39.47 0.97 -20.28
CA PHE A 815 -38.54 1.28 -19.20
C PHE A 815 -37.43 2.21 -19.70
N LYS A 816 -36.96 3.16 -18.89
CA LYS A 816 -35.93 4.18 -19.26
C LYS A 816 -36.19 4.94 -20.58
N GLY A 817 -37.45 5.09 -20.97
CA GLY A 817 -37.83 5.75 -22.23
C GLY A 817 -37.58 4.90 -23.47
N MET A 818 -37.18 3.63 -23.31
CA MET A 818 -37.15 2.61 -24.34
C MET A 818 -38.52 1.92 -24.38
N GLN A 819 -38.98 1.58 -25.58
CA GLN A 819 -40.28 0.95 -25.80
C GLN A 819 -40.07 -0.27 -26.69
N PHE A 820 -40.53 -1.43 -26.24
CA PHE A 820 -40.51 -2.67 -27.01
C PHE A 820 -41.95 -3.09 -27.27
N VAL A 821 -42.26 -3.38 -28.53
CA VAL A 821 -43.61 -3.70 -28.97
C VAL A 821 -43.65 -5.19 -29.31
N GLY A 822 -44.46 -5.94 -28.58
CA GLY A 822 -44.69 -7.35 -28.85
C GLY A 822 -45.54 -7.57 -30.11
N LYS A 823 -45.52 -8.79 -30.62
CA LYS A 823 -46.41 -9.20 -31.71
C LYS A 823 -47.88 -9.20 -31.24
N PRO A 824 -48.86 -8.99 -32.14
CA PRO A 824 -50.27 -9.19 -31.82
C PRO A 824 -50.52 -10.61 -31.33
N ARG A 825 -51.25 -10.79 -30.23
CA ARG A 825 -51.60 -12.09 -29.65
C ARG A 825 -53.08 -12.12 -29.27
N ARG A 826 -53.64 -13.33 -29.21
CA ARG A 826 -55.07 -13.57 -28.96
C ARG A 826 -55.60 -13.05 -27.62
N ASN A 827 -54.74 -12.81 -26.62
CA ASN A 827 -55.16 -12.22 -25.35
C ASN A 827 -54.11 -11.24 -24.80
N LYS A 828 -54.57 -10.36 -23.89
CA LYS A 828 -53.75 -9.31 -23.29
C LYS A 828 -52.49 -9.85 -22.59
N GLN A 829 -52.59 -10.95 -21.87
CA GLN A 829 -51.47 -11.50 -21.10
C GLN A 829 -50.36 -12.07 -22.00
N LEU A 830 -50.74 -12.76 -23.08
CA LEU A 830 -49.82 -13.26 -24.09
C LEU A 830 -49.16 -12.11 -24.84
N ALA A 831 -49.89 -11.04 -25.16
CA ALA A 831 -49.32 -9.86 -25.81
C ALA A 831 -48.27 -9.18 -24.92
N GLU A 832 -48.54 -9.04 -23.61
CA GLU A 832 -47.58 -8.47 -22.65
C GLU A 832 -46.38 -9.39 -22.42
N ARG A 833 -46.59 -10.71 -22.42
CA ARG A 833 -45.51 -11.69 -22.34
C ARG A 833 -44.59 -11.59 -23.56
N ASP A 834 -45.18 -11.44 -24.75
CA ASP A 834 -44.45 -11.27 -26.00
C ASP A 834 -43.61 -9.98 -26.00
N ALA A 835 -44.20 -8.85 -25.58
CA ALA A 835 -43.46 -7.60 -25.41
C ALA A 835 -42.31 -7.72 -24.39
N ALA A 836 -42.49 -8.54 -23.33
CA ALA A 836 -41.43 -8.82 -22.36
C ALA A 836 -40.30 -9.68 -22.95
N ILE A 837 -40.64 -10.63 -23.83
CA ILE A 837 -39.67 -11.46 -24.56
C ILE A 837 -38.84 -10.59 -25.50
N GLU A 838 -39.46 -9.68 -26.24
CA GLU A 838 -38.73 -8.73 -27.11
C GLU A 838 -37.75 -7.87 -26.31
N ALA A 839 -38.15 -7.40 -25.12
CA ALA A 839 -37.27 -6.67 -24.22
C ALA A 839 -36.15 -7.53 -23.62
N LEU A 840 -36.41 -8.81 -23.30
CA LEU A 840 -35.42 -9.74 -22.76
C LEU A 840 -34.43 -10.23 -23.81
N ALA A 841 -34.90 -10.49 -25.03
CA ALA A 841 -34.07 -10.79 -26.18
C ALA A 841 -33.06 -9.68 -26.39
N TRP A 842 -33.54 -8.43 -26.39
CA TRP A 842 -32.65 -7.28 -26.41
C TRP A 842 -31.68 -7.24 -25.23
N LEU A 843 -32.00 -7.85 -24.07
CA LEU A 843 -31.15 -7.81 -22.89
C LEU A 843 -30.03 -8.88 -22.85
N THR A 844 -30.13 -10.03 -23.53
CA THR A 844 -29.28 -11.21 -23.23
C THR A 844 -28.52 -11.85 -24.41
N HIS A 845 -28.20 -11.14 -25.50
CA HIS A 845 -27.40 -11.76 -26.59
C HIS A 845 -25.92 -12.01 -26.18
N THR A 846 -25.51 -13.29 -26.10
CA THR A 846 -24.14 -13.80 -25.88
C THR A 846 -23.50 -14.39 -27.15
N SER A 847 -22.17 -14.44 -27.16
CA SER A 847 -21.23 -14.90 -28.21
C SER A 847 -21.46 -16.30 -28.76
N THR A 848 -21.48 -16.45 -30.09
CA THR A 848 -21.18 -17.71 -30.78
C THR A 848 -20.32 -17.43 -32.01
N ASP A 849 -19.00 -17.45 -31.85
CA ASP A 849 -18.02 -17.67 -32.92
C ASP A 849 -17.37 -19.04 -32.60
N THR A 850 -17.81 -20.11 -33.26
CA THR A 850 -17.04 -21.37 -33.38
C THR A 850 -17.17 -21.85 -34.81
N ASN A 851 -16.13 -21.60 -35.60
CA ASN A 851 -15.84 -22.43 -36.77
C ASN A 851 -15.28 -23.76 -36.27
N GLN A 852 -15.94 -24.84 -36.71
CA GLN A 852 -15.40 -26.16 -37.04
C GLN A 852 -14.01 -26.51 -36.51
N ASN A 853 -13.98 -27.37 -35.49
CA ASN A 853 -13.27 -28.64 -35.54
C ASN A 853 -13.95 -29.60 -34.57
N GLU A 854 -14.24 -30.80 -35.07
CA GLU A 854 -14.90 -31.90 -34.38
C GLU A 854 -13.97 -32.52 -33.32
N GLU A 855 -14.55 -32.84 -32.17
CA GLU A 855 -14.51 -34.13 -31.44
C GLU A 855 -14.51 -33.96 -29.90
N ASP A 856 -15.52 -34.62 -29.33
CA ASP A 856 -15.71 -35.11 -27.95
C ASP A 856 -15.92 -34.16 -26.76
N GLY A 857 -17.22 -34.00 -26.43
CA GLY A 857 -17.85 -34.41 -25.16
C GLY A 857 -17.33 -33.84 -23.83
N ASP A 858 -18.11 -32.98 -23.18
CA ASP A 858 -19.02 -33.38 -22.09
C ASP A 858 -19.89 -32.20 -21.60
N ASP A 859 -21.09 -32.53 -21.16
CA ASP A 859 -22.20 -31.65 -20.77
C ASP A 859 -21.97 -31.02 -19.37
N ASN A 860 -22.11 -29.69 -19.23
CA ASN A 860 -22.73 -29.09 -18.03
C ASN A 860 -23.04 -27.58 -18.12
N SER A 861 -24.35 -27.27 -18.20
CA SER A 861 -25.04 -26.12 -17.59
C SER A 861 -24.36 -24.73 -17.58
N SER A 862 -24.39 -24.00 -18.70
CA SER A 862 -24.15 -22.55 -18.69
C SER A 862 -25.46 -21.77 -18.49
N ARG A 863 -25.61 -21.13 -17.32
CA ARG A 863 -26.65 -20.11 -17.07
C ARG A 863 -26.51 -18.96 -18.08
N PRO A 864 -27.60 -18.32 -18.56
CA PRO A 864 -27.47 -17.16 -19.45
C PRO A 864 -26.80 -16.00 -18.71
N ASP A 865 -25.64 -15.57 -19.21
CA ASP A 865 -24.89 -14.43 -18.70
C ASP A 865 -25.63 -13.13 -19.07
N VAL A 866 -26.12 -12.41 -18.05
CA VAL A 866 -26.95 -11.21 -18.20
C VAL A 866 -26.15 -9.98 -17.79
N THR A 867 -25.19 -9.59 -18.61
CA THR A 867 -24.27 -8.50 -18.27
C THR A 867 -24.35 -7.34 -19.25
N ASP A 868 -24.47 -7.59 -20.55
CA ASP A 868 -24.09 -6.55 -21.52
C ASP A 868 -25.15 -5.48 -21.81
N ASN A 869 -26.44 -5.83 -21.84
CA ASN A 869 -27.51 -4.84 -22.08
C ASN A 869 -28.13 -4.28 -20.79
N MET A 870 -27.95 -4.96 -19.64
CA MET A 870 -28.21 -4.36 -18.32
C MET A 870 -27.33 -3.13 -18.08
N LEU A 871 -26.12 -3.11 -18.64
CA LEU A 871 -25.19 -1.99 -18.56
C LEU A 871 -25.63 -0.78 -19.43
N LYS A 872 -26.28 -1.00 -20.57
CA LYS A 872 -26.87 0.08 -21.41
C LYS A 872 -27.98 0.83 -20.69
N LEU A 873 -28.75 0.09 -19.90
CA LEU A 873 -29.81 0.62 -19.06
C LEU A 873 -29.28 1.59 -18.02
N LEU A 874 -28.05 1.45 -17.53
CA LEU A 874 -27.46 2.38 -16.56
C LEU A 874 -27.09 3.76 -17.17
N GLY A 875 -27.12 3.95 -18.50
CA GLY A 875 -26.35 5.03 -19.17
C GLY A 875 -27.03 6.21 -19.90
N LYS A 876 -28.36 6.47 -19.85
CA LYS A 876 -28.93 7.67 -20.56
C LYS A 876 -29.96 8.49 -19.76
N ARG A 877 -29.68 9.81 -19.60
CA ARG A 877 -30.60 10.88 -19.16
C ARG A 877 -31.35 11.47 -20.38
N ARG A 878 -32.64 11.79 -20.24
CA ARG A 878 -33.51 12.44 -21.25
C ARG A 878 -33.22 13.95 -21.36
N ARG A 879 -33.11 14.48 -22.59
CA ARG A 879 -33.22 15.93 -22.89
C ARG A 879 -34.64 16.41 -22.55
N SER A 880 -34.74 17.45 -21.72
CA SER A 880 -35.99 18.18 -21.42
C SER A 880 -36.30 19.19 -22.53
N LYS A 881 -37.53 19.13 -23.07
CA LYS A 881 -38.08 20.13 -23.98
C LYS A 881 -38.51 21.36 -23.18
N ARG A 882 -37.97 22.54 -23.49
CA ARG A 882 -38.54 23.84 -23.10
C ARG A 882 -39.95 23.97 -23.68
N ARG A 883 -40.93 24.34 -22.86
CA ARG A 883 -42.17 25.00 -23.30
C ARG A 883 -41.91 26.52 -23.32
N PRO A 884 -42.48 27.27 -24.27
CA PRO A 884 -42.47 28.72 -24.20
C PRO A 884 -43.58 29.19 -23.25
N GLY A 885 -43.23 30.13 -22.38
CA GLY A 885 -44.08 30.78 -21.38
C GLY A 885 -43.22 31.79 -20.65
#